data_AF-A0A9E1F592-F1
#
_entry.id   AF-A0A9E1F592-F1
#
_cell.length_a   1.000
_cell.length_b   1.000
_cell.length_c   1.000
_cell.angle_alpha   90.00
_cell.angle_beta   90.00
_cell.angle_gamma   90.00
#
_symmetry.space_group_name_H-M   'P 1'
#
loop_
_entity.id
_entity.type
_entity.pdbx_description
1 polymer ?
#
loop_
_entity_poly.entity_id
_entity_poly.type
_entity_poly.pdbx_seq_one_letter_code
_entity_poly.pdbx_strand_id
1 'polypeptide(L)'
;MDKNELCKKVSAGMLLVTMSLYATPVFAYSKDETVYSKLNSEGNSYKTIVSTHLKNTDSENTLNDMTNLTNIKNTNGDEKFSQNGNSLIWDAQKHDIYYQGESENELPISCSVKYELDGEEISAKDIAGKSGKVKVTINYENKSENLVNINGKTQKLYTPFVVVAGTMINNKNNRNIEVSNGKVIDDGTKTVVLGVALPGLQESLNISKDKLDIPSSIEITMDATNFEMGSIMNYVTPKLLEDEDIESFDGLDELYSQVETLQSSMNQIQDGANTLKEGTDTYTEKMQEFENAMGMIQSGMASANSNYTKINDGIKTLNNSTGTLNNGSKQVADGVSQIETNLNTINEKLGEVLAGTQSLKSGETELITGIDTILTKLNGIDVSDNTEKITELTQLVNTNKATIEKLTSATTLLTKQYETLEDEQAKAQVKTQIDFNKQMIQLLTVNTQAQEQTIATLKATDLSAINELKAGLTQVKTGLTKLSAGTDSLTSGVTQIKGGTAVLAEKTGELSQGANTIYQGTTKLAQATNTLKDGSSQMKDGLNTLDNSSAQLLQANTQLTEGAQTINDGATTLADGIATFNEEGIQKICNFVNGDLKDLTTRAEKLTDLAKSYNSFTMVEDGVESNSKFVMIIDAVKKQEATSKQEYIVEDNNKQN
;
A
#
# COMPACT_ATOMS: atom_id res chain seq x y z
N MET A 1 -7.11 -16.98 -72.82
CA MET A 1 -6.07 -17.72 -73.57
C MET A 1 -6.65 -19.10 -73.86
N ASP A 2 -6.70 -19.41 -75.13
CA ASP A 2 -7.37 -20.54 -75.76
C ASP A 2 -6.59 -21.86 -75.60
N LYS A 3 -7.32 -23.00 -75.48
CA LYS A 3 -7.15 -24.24 -76.26
C LYS A 3 -7.88 -25.41 -75.60
N ASN A 4 -9.11 -25.70 -76.03
CA ASN A 4 -9.45 -26.66 -77.11
C ASN A 4 -9.09 -28.12 -76.78
N GLU A 5 -10.10 -28.92 -76.46
CA GLU A 5 -10.84 -29.75 -77.43
C GLU A 5 -10.06 -31.00 -77.84
N LEU A 6 -10.56 -32.16 -77.40
CA LEU A 6 -10.57 -33.34 -78.24
C LEU A 6 -11.88 -34.12 -78.04
N CYS A 7 -12.79 -33.91 -79.00
CA CYS A 7 -13.74 -34.85 -79.62
C CYS A 7 -14.61 -35.74 -78.70
N LYS A 8 -15.92 -35.52 -78.55
CA LYS A 8 -17.05 -35.56 -79.53
C LYS A 8 -17.29 -36.92 -80.21
N LYS A 9 -18.59 -37.29 -80.16
CA LYS A 9 -19.38 -38.35 -80.86
C LYS A 9 -19.55 -39.62 -80.02
N VAL A 10 -20.76 -39.91 -79.51
CA VAL A 10 -21.90 -40.27 -80.35
C VAL A 10 -23.09 -39.31 -80.22
N SER A 11 -23.58 -38.94 -81.40
CA SER A 11 -24.65 -38.02 -81.71
C SER A 11 -25.94 -38.76 -82.09
N ALA A 12 -27.05 -38.05 -81.87
CA ALA A 12 -28.33 -38.12 -82.58
C ALA A 12 -29.40 -39.12 -82.09
N GLY A 13 -30.24 -38.60 -81.19
CA GLY A 13 -31.67 -38.89 -81.10
C GLY A 13 -32.39 -37.56 -80.84
N MET A 14 -33.26 -37.17 -81.75
CA MET A 14 -33.72 -35.81 -82.06
C MET A 14 -35.03 -35.45 -81.34
N LEU A 15 -35.17 -34.18 -80.88
CA LEU A 15 -36.35 -33.27 -80.86
C LEU A 15 -36.18 -32.29 -79.65
N LEU A 16 -35.82 -31.00 -79.76
CA LEU A 16 -36.41 -29.80 -80.40
C LEU A 16 -37.78 -29.35 -79.85
N VAL A 17 -37.78 -28.14 -79.23
CA VAL A 17 -38.89 -27.19 -78.95
C VAL A 17 -39.73 -27.54 -77.70
N THR A 18 -39.93 -26.73 -76.66
CA THR A 18 -40.24 -25.29 -76.56
C THR A 18 -39.99 -24.76 -75.13
N MET A 19 -39.55 -23.51 -75.00
CA MET A 19 -39.81 -22.68 -73.83
C MET A 19 -41.32 -22.67 -73.55
N SER A 20 -41.72 -23.23 -72.40
CA SER A 20 -43.03 -22.94 -71.82
C SER A 20 -42.78 -21.90 -70.75
N LEU A 21 -43.33 -20.70 -70.94
CA LEU A 21 -43.69 -19.86 -69.80
C LEU A 21 -44.41 -20.78 -68.81
N TYR A 22 -43.87 -20.96 -67.60
CA TYR A 22 -44.71 -21.39 -66.50
C TYR A 22 -45.61 -20.19 -66.19
N ALA A 23 -46.68 -20.04 -66.98
CA ALA A 23 -47.88 -19.42 -66.44
C ALA A 23 -48.20 -20.25 -65.22
N THR A 24 -48.11 -19.65 -64.03
CA THR A 24 -48.82 -20.16 -62.87
C THR A 24 -50.23 -20.49 -63.35
N PRO A 25 -50.76 -21.72 -63.15
CA PRO A 25 -52.13 -21.97 -63.51
C PRO A 25 -52.97 -20.94 -62.74
N VAL A 26 -53.55 -19.99 -63.46
CA VAL A 26 -54.68 -19.23 -62.95
C VAL A 26 -55.79 -20.26 -62.94
N PHE A 27 -56.16 -20.73 -61.74
CA PHE A 27 -57.21 -21.72 -61.61
C PHE A 27 -58.53 -21.06 -61.98
N ALA A 28 -59.28 -21.73 -62.85
CA ALA A 28 -60.49 -21.19 -63.44
C ALA A 28 -61.66 -21.02 -62.46
N TYR A 29 -61.49 -21.42 -61.19
CA TYR A 29 -62.54 -21.36 -60.18
C TYR A 29 -62.02 -21.26 -58.75
N SER A 30 -62.89 -20.82 -57.84
CA SER A 30 -62.74 -20.94 -56.38
C SER A 30 -63.82 -21.86 -55.80
N LYS A 31 -63.59 -22.44 -54.62
CA LYS A 31 -64.47 -23.44 -54.00
C LYS A 31 -64.94 -23.03 -52.61
N ASP A 32 -66.24 -22.83 -52.44
CA ASP A 32 -66.84 -22.57 -51.12
C ASP A 32 -67.68 -23.76 -50.65
N GLU A 33 -67.33 -24.33 -49.51
CA GLU A 33 -67.99 -25.47 -48.89
C GLU A 33 -68.77 -25.05 -47.64
N THR A 34 -70.05 -25.43 -47.61
CA THR A 34 -70.88 -25.35 -46.41
C THR A 34 -71.23 -26.75 -45.95
N VAL A 35 -70.67 -27.16 -44.82
CA VAL A 35 -70.87 -28.48 -44.23
C VAL A 35 -72.05 -28.42 -43.26
N TYR A 36 -73.19 -28.95 -43.67
CA TYR A 36 -74.37 -29.09 -42.82
C TYR A 36 -74.34 -30.42 -42.09
N SER A 37 -74.20 -30.40 -40.78
CA SER A 37 -74.28 -31.61 -39.97
C SER A 37 -75.51 -31.58 -39.08
N LYS A 38 -76.29 -32.67 -39.08
CA LYS A 38 -77.42 -32.87 -38.18
C LYS A 38 -76.97 -33.72 -37.01
N LEU A 39 -77.16 -33.17 -35.82
CA LEU A 39 -76.76 -33.75 -34.56
C LEU A 39 -78.03 -34.07 -33.77
N ASN A 40 -78.05 -35.21 -33.09
CA ASN A 40 -79.13 -35.49 -32.15
C ASN A 40 -79.08 -34.51 -30.97
N SER A 41 -80.08 -34.52 -30.10
CA SER A 41 -80.17 -33.59 -28.97
C SER A 41 -79.02 -33.68 -27.95
N GLU A 42 -78.16 -34.69 -28.03
CA GLU A 42 -76.97 -34.89 -27.19
C GLU A 42 -75.67 -34.46 -27.90
N GLY A 43 -75.75 -34.01 -29.16
CA GLY A 43 -74.62 -33.56 -29.97
C GLY A 43 -74.00 -34.61 -30.89
N ASN A 44 -74.56 -35.83 -30.97
CA ASN A 44 -74.02 -36.88 -31.84
C ASN A 44 -74.47 -36.68 -33.30
N SER A 45 -73.52 -36.51 -34.23
CA SER A 45 -73.80 -36.41 -35.66
C SER A 45 -74.38 -37.71 -36.22
N TYR A 46 -75.48 -37.62 -36.96
CA TYR A 46 -76.09 -38.77 -37.66
C TYR A 46 -76.25 -38.53 -39.17
N LYS A 47 -76.05 -37.30 -39.64
CA LYS A 47 -76.07 -36.98 -41.08
C LYS A 47 -75.24 -35.75 -41.39
N THR A 48 -74.31 -35.86 -42.31
CA THR A 48 -73.52 -34.72 -42.81
C THR A 48 -73.73 -34.59 -44.32
N ILE A 49 -74.15 -33.40 -44.73
CA ILE A 49 -74.33 -33.00 -46.14
C ILE A 49 -73.39 -31.83 -46.37
N VAL A 50 -72.57 -31.91 -47.41
CA VAL A 50 -71.72 -30.80 -47.84
C VAL A 50 -72.35 -30.17 -49.07
N SER A 51 -72.57 -28.87 -49.00
CA SER A 51 -72.98 -28.03 -50.12
C SER A 51 -71.76 -27.29 -50.63
N THR A 52 -71.42 -27.49 -51.89
CA THR A 52 -70.26 -26.90 -52.54
C THR A 52 -70.71 -25.92 -53.61
N HIS A 53 -70.10 -24.74 -53.62
CA HIS A 53 -70.20 -23.73 -54.66
C HIS A 53 -68.83 -23.60 -55.34
N LEU A 54 -68.74 -24.03 -56.60
CA LEU A 54 -67.60 -23.75 -57.45
C LEU A 54 -67.90 -22.47 -58.23
N LYS A 55 -67.19 -21.40 -57.90
CA LYS A 55 -67.33 -20.11 -58.56
C LYS A 55 -66.42 -20.07 -59.77
N ASN A 56 -66.98 -20.04 -60.97
CA ASN A 56 -66.26 -20.14 -62.23
C ASN A 56 -65.66 -18.77 -62.62
N THR A 57 -64.55 -18.40 -61.99
CA THR A 57 -63.93 -17.09 -62.13
C THR A 57 -63.50 -16.76 -63.56
N ASP A 58 -63.14 -17.79 -64.34
CA ASP A 58 -62.61 -17.63 -65.70
C ASP A 58 -63.63 -17.97 -66.79
N SER A 59 -64.89 -18.26 -66.42
CA SER A 59 -65.97 -18.59 -67.36
C SER A 59 -65.64 -19.79 -68.26
N GLU A 60 -65.01 -20.81 -67.69
CA GLU A 60 -64.64 -22.04 -68.39
C GLU A 60 -65.86 -22.92 -68.69
N ASN A 61 -65.81 -23.65 -69.81
CA ASN A 61 -66.89 -24.60 -70.14
C ASN A 61 -66.80 -25.87 -69.30
N THR A 62 -65.65 -26.15 -68.69
CA THR A 62 -65.43 -27.35 -67.89
C THR A 62 -64.66 -27.02 -66.62
N LEU A 63 -65.13 -27.50 -65.48
CA LEU A 63 -64.45 -27.36 -64.19
C LEU A 63 -64.06 -28.73 -63.65
N ASN A 64 -62.82 -28.85 -63.17
CA ASN A 64 -62.29 -30.06 -62.56
C ASN A 64 -62.20 -29.84 -61.05
N ASP A 65 -63.07 -30.50 -60.30
CA ASP A 65 -63.09 -30.46 -58.84
C ASP A 65 -62.63 -31.81 -58.25
N MET A 66 -62.22 -31.78 -56.99
CA MET A 66 -61.91 -32.97 -56.20
C MET A 66 -62.90 -33.11 -55.04
N THR A 67 -63.49 -34.28 -54.88
CA THR A 67 -64.42 -34.54 -53.77
C THR A 67 -64.49 -36.02 -53.41
N ASN A 68 -64.67 -36.31 -52.12
CA ASN A 68 -64.91 -37.65 -51.59
C ASN A 68 -66.38 -37.83 -51.20
N LEU A 69 -67.24 -36.87 -51.59
CA LEU A 69 -68.65 -36.94 -51.34
C LEU A 69 -69.30 -38.08 -52.11
N THR A 70 -70.29 -38.69 -51.47
CA THR A 70 -71.16 -39.68 -52.08
C THR A 70 -72.53 -39.07 -52.34
N ASN A 71 -73.38 -39.73 -53.14
CA ASN A 71 -74.74 -39.26 -53.42
C ASN A 71 -74.81 -37.81 -53.97
N ILE A 72 -73.84 -37.46 -54.82
CA ILE A 72 -73.69 -36.11 -55.38
C ILE A 72 -74.90 -35.73 -56.25
N LYS A 73 -75.41 -34.52 -56.05
CA LYS A 73 -76.52 -33.94 -56.81
C LYS A 73 -76.21 -32.50 -57.19
N ASN A 74 -76.45 -32.14 -58.45
CA ASN A 74 -76.55 -30.74 -58.83
C ASN A 74 -77.77 -30.12 -58.11
N THR A 75 -77.57 -28.95 -57.51
CA THR A 75 -78.59 -28.24 -56.72
C THR A 75 -79.10 -26.97 -57.39
N ASN A 76 -78.42 -26.51 -58.44
CA ASN A 76 -78.82 -25.32 -59.19
C ASN A 76 -78.36 -25.45 -60.65
N GLY A 77 -79.33 -25.48 -61.58
CA GLY A 77 -79.07 -25.64 -63.01
C GLY A 77 -79.22 -27.08 -63.53
N ASP A 78 -78.93 -27.26 -64.82
CA ASP A 78 -79.06 -28.54 -65.57
C ASP A 78 -77.69 -29.14 -65.97
N GLU A 79 -76.59 -28.54 -65.50
CA GLU A 79 -75.22 -28.94 -65.76
C GLU A 79 -74.97 -30.38 -65.30
N LYS A 80 -74.27 -31.14 -66.14
CA LYS A 80 -73.97 -32.55 -65.90
C LYS A 80 -72.52 -32.70 -65.42
N PHE A 81 -72.28 -33.73 -64.63
CA PHE A 81 -70.94 -34.10 -64.19
C PHE A 81 -70.60 -35.54 -64.54
N SER A 82 -69.31 -35.82 -64.60
CA SER A 82 -68.76 -37.17 -64.59
C SER A 82 -67.81 -37.31 -63.41
N GLN A 83 -67.87 -38.46 -62.72
CA GLN A 83 -67.04 -38.73 -61.55
C GLN A 83 -66.15 -39.94 -61.82
N ASN A 84 -64.85 -39.81 -61.55
CA ASN A 84 -63.89 -40.90 -61.61
C ASN A 84 -63.03 -40.89 -60.33
N GLY A 85 -63.33 -41.81 -59.42
CA GLY A 85 -62.77 -41.79 -58.07
C GLY A 85 -63.11 -40.47 -57.37
N ASN A 86 -62.07 -39.75 -56.96
CA ASN A 86 -62.19 -38.48 -56.26
C ASN A 86 -62.25 -37.26 -57.20
N SER A 87 -62.09 -37.45 -58.52
CA SER A 87 -62.16 -36.36 -59.51
C SER A 87 -63.59 -36.21 -60.03
N LEU A 88 -64.07 -34.97 -60.08
CA LEU A 88 -65.40 -34.58 -60.48
C LEU A 88 -65.31 -33.52 -61.59
N ILE A 89 -65.68 -33.89 -62.81
CA ILE A 89 -65.61 -33.02 -63.98
C ILE A 89 -67.01 -32.52 -64.31
N TRP A 90 -67.22 -31.21 -64.20
CA TRP A 90 -68.48 -30.53 -64.51
C TRP A 90 -68.46 -29.93 -65.91
N ASP A 91 -69.53 -30.16 -66.69
CA ASP A 91 -69.85 -29.35 -67.87
C ASP A 91 -70.47 -28.02 -67.40
N ALA A 92 -69.62 -27.09 -66.99
CA ALA A 92 -70.03 -25.87 -66.29
C ALA A 92 -70.69 -24.83 -67.21
N GLN A 93 -70.54 -24.93 -68.53
CA GLN A 93 -71.17 -24.03 -69.50
C GLN A 93 -70.96 -22.53 -69.17
N LYS A 94 -69.80 -22.19 -68.59
CA LYS A 94 -69.42 -20.84 -68.12
C LYS A 94 -70.22 -20.31 -66.91
N HIS A 95 -70.98 -21.17 -66.25
CA HIS A 95 -71.71 -20.87 -65.03
C HIS A 95 -70.98 -21.38 -63.79
N ASP A 96 -71.36 -20.84 -62.63
CA ASP A 96 -71.01 -21.39 -61.33
C ASP A 96 -71.70 -22.74 -61.13
N ILE A 97 -71.06 -23.65 -60.40
CA ILE A 97 -71.64 -24.95 -60.08
C ILE A 97 -72.03 -24.98 -58.61
N TYR A 98 -73.26 -25.42 -58.33
CA TYR A 98 -73.73 -25.67 -56.97
C TYR A 98 -74.13 -27.12 -56.84
N TYR A 99 -73.42 -27.88 -56.02
CA TYR A 99 -73.74 -29.29 -55.82
C TYR A 99 -73.72 -29.64 -54.34
N GLN A 100 -74.42 -30.72 -53.99
CA GLN A 100 -74.41 -31.27 -52.64
C GLN A 100 -74.10 -32.75 -52.67
N GLY A 101 -73.49 -33.26 -51.60
CA GLY A 101 -73.27 -34.69 -51.40
C GLY A 101 -73.22 -35.05 -49.92
N GLU A 102 -73.27 -36.34 -49.63
CA GLU A 102 -73.16 -36.88 -48.27
C GLU A 102 -71.69 -37.20 -47.95
N SER A 103 -71.26 -36.87 -46.73
CA SER A 103 -69.88 -37.09 -46.26
C SER A 103 -69.86 -37.98 -45.03
N GLU A 104 -68.89 -38.89 -44.99
CA GLU A 104 -68.54 -39.68 -43.81
C GLU A 104 -67.29 -39.13 -43.09
N ASN A 105 -66.77 -37.97 -43.52
CA ASN A 105 -65.61 -37.34 -42.88
C ASN A 105 -65.95 -36.93 -41.44
N GLU A 106 -64.97 -37.08 -40.55
CA GLU A 106 -65.08 -36.60 -39.19
C GLU A 106 -65.07 -35.07 -39.15
N LEU A 107 -66.00 -34.48 -38.39
CA LEU A 107 -66.06 -33.03 -38.22
C LEU A 107 -64.82 -32.53 -37.47
N PRO A 108 -64.25 -31.37 -37.86
CA PRO A 108 -63.07 -30.83 -37.19
C PRO A 108 -63.37 -30.38 -35.75
N ILE A 109 -64.64 -30.06 -35.46
CA ILE A 109 -65.14 -29.78 -34.12
C ILE A 109 -66.20 -30.82 -33.77
N SER A 110 -66.00 -31.55 -32.68
CA SER A 110 -67.06 -32.37 -32.05
C SER A 110 -67.90 -31.53 -31.11
N CYS A 111 -69.19 -31.86 -31.01
CA CYS A 111 -70.13 -31.22 -30.12
C CYS A 111 -70.69 -32.27 -29.15
N SER A 112 -70.85 -31.90 -27.88
CA SER A 112 -71.62 -32.68 -26.92
C SER A 112 -72.52 -31.77 -26.10
N VAL A 113 -73.76 -32.17 -25.90
CA VAL A 113 -74.76 -31.40 -25.15
C VAL A 113 -75.16 -32.16 -23.91
N LYS A 114 -75.00 -31.52 -22.75
CA LYS A 114 -75.44 -32.04 -21.46
C LYS A 114 -76.59 -31.21 -20.92
N TYR A 115 -77.55 -31.90 -20.28
CA TYR A 115 -78.69 -31.28 -19.65
C TYR A 115 -78.68 -31.60 -18.16
N GLU A 116 -78.90 -30.58 -17.33
CA GLU A 116 -79.10 -30.72 -15.89
C GLU A 116 -80.48 -30.18 -15.51
N LEU A 117 -81.19 -30.88 -14.63
CA LEU A 117 -82.42 -30.42 -14.00
C LEU A 117 -82.21 -30.35 -12.49
N ASP A 118 -82.37 -29.17 -11.91
CA ASP A 118 -82.14 -28.89 -10.49
C ASP A 118 -80.75 -29.35 -9.98
N GLY A 119 -79.75 -29.34 -10.88
CA GLY A 119 -78.36 -29.70 -10.60
C GLY A 119 -78.00 -31.17 -10.88
N GLU A 120 -78.95 -32.01 -11.28
CA GLU A 120 -78.72 -33.42 -11.62
C GLU A 120 -78.70 -33.63 -13.14
N GLU A 121 -77.71 -34.36 -13.65
CA GLU A 121 -77.59 -34.70 -15.08
C GLU A 121 -78.76 -35.59 -15.52
N ILE A 122 -79.35 -35.26 -16.67
CA ILE A 122 -80.54 -35.91 -17.21
C ILE A 122 -80.47 -36.01 -18.74
N SER A 123 -81.02 -37.07 -19.32
CA SER A 123 -81.05 -37.22 -20.78
C SER A 123 -81.94 -36.15 -21.43
N ALA A 124 -81.62 -35.77 -22.66
CA ALA A 124 -82.41 -34.83 -23.45
C ALA A 124 -83.88 -35.27 -23.59
N LYS A 125 -84.12 -36.58 -23.67
CA LYS A 125 -85.48 -37.15 -23.77
C LYS A 125 -86.24 -37.04 -22.45
N ASP A 126 -85.57 -37.24 -21.33
CA ASP A 126 -86.20 -37.30 -20.01
C ASP A 126 -86.41 -35.92 -19.39
N ILE A 127 -85.66 -34.91 -19.81
CA ILE A 127 -85.85 -33.52 -19.36
C ILE A 127 -87.04 -32.85 -20.09
N ALA A 128 -87.42 -33.33 -21.28
CA ALA A 128 -88.50 -32.75 -22.07
C ALA A 128 -89.82 -32.71 -21.28
N GLY A 129 -90.38 -31.50 -21.14
CA GLY A 129 -91.62 -31.23 -20.44
C GLY A 129 -91.54 -31.24 -18.91
N LYS A 130 -90.35 -31.37 -18.32
CA LYS A 130 -90.16 -31.20 -16.88
C LYS A 130 -90.13 -29.73 -16.47
N SER A 131 -90.41 -29.48 -15.19
CA SER A 131 -90.29 -28.17 -14.56
C SER A 131 -89.12 -28.16 -13.58
N GLY A 132 -88.40 -27.05 -13.48
CA GLY A 132 -87.25 -26.89 -12.58
C GLY A 132 -86.21 -25.94 -13.17
N LYS A 133 -85.07 -25.83 -12.50
CA LYS A 133 -83.92 -25.08 -13.03
C LYS A 133 -83.19 -25.94 -14.05
N VAL A 134 -83.14 -25.50 -15.29
CA VAL A 134 -82.47 -26.21 -16.38
C VAL A 134 -81.13 -25.53 -16.67
N LYS A 135 -80.08 -26.34 -16.82
CA LYS A 135 -78.81 -25.93 -17.44
C LYS A 135 -78.56 -26.81 -18.66
N VAL A 136 -78.20 -26.17 -19.77
CA VAL A 136 -77.76 -26.82 -20.99
C VAL A 136 -76.31 -26.42 -21.24
N THR A 137 -75.40 -27.37 -21.15
CA THR A 137 -73.97 -27.14 -21.42
C THR A 137 -73.63 -27.74 -22.77
N ILE A 138 -73.19 -26.90 -23.70
CA ILE A 138 -72.76 -27.27 -25.03
C ILE A 138 -71.23 -27.21 -25.05
N ASN A 139 -70.57 -28.37 -25.10
CA ASN A 139 -69.12 -28.46 -25.13
C ASN A 139 -68.63 -28.69 -26.55
N TYR A 140 -67.59 -27.96 -26.93
CA TYR A 140 -66.91 -28.14 -28.21
C TYR A 140 -65.49 -28.65 -27.97
N GLU A 141 -65.11 -29.68 -28.71
CA GLU A 141 -63.76 -30.22 -28.70
C GLU A 141 -63.17 -30.08 -30.11
N ASN A 142 -61.94 -29.55 -30.16
CA ASN A 142 -61.23 -29.34 -31.41
C ASN A 142 -60.38 -30.56 -31.73
N LYS A 143 -60.63 -31.19 -32.88
CA LYS A 143 -59.92 -32.38 -33.35
C LYS A 143 -58.86 -32.07 -34.40
N SER A 144 -58.76 -30.81 -34.84
CA SER A 144 -57.81 -30.37 -35.86
C SER A 144 -56.45 -30.06 -35.22
N GLU A 145 -55.75 -31.13 -34.83
CA GLU A 145 -54.42 -31.06 -34.20
C GLU A 145 -53.29 -30.92 -35.23
N ASN A 146 -52.36 -30.00 -34.97
CA ASN A 146 -51.20 -29.74 -35.81
C ASN A 146 -49.93 -29.66 -34.96
N LEU A 147 -48.84 -30.23 -35.47
CA LEU A 147 -47.51 -30.07 -34.86
C LEU A 147 -46.79 -28.92 -35.54
N VAL A 148 -46.51 -27.87 -34.78
CA VAL A 148 -45.86 -26.65 -35.28
C VAL A 148 -44.60 -26.36 -34.49
N ASN A 149 -43.63 -25.73 -35.14
CA ASN A 149 -42.40 -25.30 -34.49
C ASN A 149 -42.60 -23.92 -33.87
N ILE A 150 -42.57 -23.86 -32.53
CA ILE A 150 -42.59 -22.61 -31.77
C ILE A 150 -41.19 -22.42 -31.18
N ASN A 151 -40.45 -21.43 -31.71
CA ASN A 151 -39.12 -21.05 -31.22
C ASN A 151 -38.14 -22.23 -31.03
N GLY A 152 -38.10 -23.15 -32.00
CA GLY A 152 -37.20 -24.32 -32.01
C GLY A 152 -37.77 -25.56 -31.32
N LYS A 153 -38.96 -25.49 -30.72
CA LYS A 153 -39.62 -26.63 -30.06
C LYS A 153 -40.88 -27.02 -30.84
N THR A 154 -41.01 -28.31 -31.15
CA THR A 154 -42.24 -28.86 -31.72
C THR A 154 -43.33 -28.89 -30.65
N GLN A 155 -44.42 -28.18 -30.89
CA GLN A 155 -45.57 -28.08 -29.99
C GLN A 155 -46.87 -28.36 -30.74
N LYS A 156 -47.88 -28.79 -29.98
CA LYS A 156 -49.20 -29.09 -30.51
C LYS A 156 -50.08 -27.84 -30.47
N LEU A 157 -50.57 -27.41 -31.63
CA LEU A 157 -51.55 -26.34 -31.79
C LEU A 157 -52.80 -26.87 -32.50
N TYR A 158 -53.93 -26.22 -32.27
CA TYR A 158 -55.19 -26.53 -32.94
C TYR A 158 -55.52 -25.47 -33.99
N THR A 159 -56.15 -25.86 -35.10
CA THR A 159 -56.73 -24.89 -36.05
C THR A 159 -57.77 -24.03 -35.31
N PRO A 160 -57.69 -22.70 -35.34
CA PRO A 160 -58.45 -21.84 -34.44
C PRO A 160 -59.91 -21.65 -34.91
N PHE A 161 -60.75 -22.65 -34.64
CA PHE A 161 -62.18 -22.56 -34.95
C PHE A 161 -62.92 -21.66 -33.96
N VAL A 162 -63.79 -20.82 -34.51
CA VAL A 162 -64.80 -20.04 -33.79
C VAL A 162 -66.13 -20.72 -33.93
N VAL A 163 -66.81 -20.95 -32.82
CA VAL A 163 -68.16 -21.48 -32.79
C VAL A 163 -69.12 -20.41 -32.31
N VAL A 164 -70.09 -20.06 -33.15
CA VAL A 164 -71.22 -19.20 -32.77
C VAL A 164 -72.48 -20.06 -32.70
N ALA A 165 -73.00 -20.27 -31.50
CA ALA A 165 -74.20 -21.07 -31.28
C ALA A 165 -75.41 -20.18 -31.04
N GLY A 166 -76.48 -20.42 -31.79
CA GLY A 166 -77.74 -19.70 -31.71
C GLY A 166 -78.90 -20.64 -31.42
N THR A 167 -79.73 -20.31 -30.44
CA THR A 167 -81.03 -20.99 -30.25
C THR A 167 -82.12 -20.00 -29.89
N MET A 168 -83.36 -20.41 -30.13
CA MET A 168 -84.56 -19.64 -29.80
C MET A 168 -85.38 -20.42 -28.79
N ILE A 169 -85.65 -19.78 -27.65
CA ILE A 169 -86.36 -20.35 -26.51
C ILE A 169 -87.70 -19.63 -26.37
N ASN A 170 -88.77 -20.38 -26.12
CA ASN A 170 -90.11 -19.83 -25.96
C ASN A 170 -90.35 -19.38 -24.51
N ASN A 171 -90.74 -18.12 -24.32
CA ASN A 171 -90.92 -17.53 -22.98
C ASN A 171 -92.21 -17.98 -22.28
N LYS A 172 -93.11 -18.69 -22.98
CA LYS A 172 -94.35 -19.24 -22.39
C LYS A 172 -94.03 -20.21 -21.24
N ASN A 173 -92.99 -21.02 -21.41
CA ASN A 173 -92.64 -22.10 -20.48
C ASN A 173 -91.25 -21.93 -19.86
N ASN A 174 -90.48 -20.91 -20.25
CA ASN A 174 -89.12 -20.68 -19.79
C ASN A 174 -88.95 -19.21 -19.38
N ARG A 175 -88.27 -18.95 -18.27
CA ARG A 175 -87.97 -17.60 -17.75
C ARG A 175 -86.54 -17.56 -17.23
N ASN A 176 -86.02 -16.36 -16.96
CA ASN A 176 -84.67 -16.15 -16.40
C ASN A 176 -83.58 -16.84 -17.23
N ILE A 177 -83.61 -16.60 -18.55
CA ILE A 177 -82.70 -17.23 -19.50
C ILE A 177 -81.37 -16.47 -19.50
N GLU A 178 -80.27 -17.16 -19.20
CA GLU A 178 -78.92 -16.60 -19.17
C GLU A 178 -77.96 -17.46 -20.02
N VAL A 179 -76.84 -16.86 -20.44
CA VAL A 179 -75.76 -17.54 -21.19
C VAL A 179 -74.39 -17.13 -20.65
N SER A 180 -73.44 -18.07 -20.52
CA SER A 180 -72.11 -17.83 -19.93
C SER A 180 -71.22 -16.88 -20.76
N ASN A 181 -71.11 -17.12 -22.06
CA ASN A 181 -70.18 -16.47 -22.99
C ASN A 181 -70.94 -16.05 -24.25
N GLY A 182 -71.91 -15.16 -24.06
CA GLY A 182 -72.86 -14.83 -25.11
C GLY A 182 -73.77 -13.66 -24.78
N LYS A 183 -74.82 -13.51 -25.58
CA LYS A 183 -75.85 -12.50 -25.42
C LYS A 183 -77.24 -13.12 -25.53
N VAL A 184 -78.13 -12.65 -24.69
CA VAL A 184 -79.55 -13.01 -24.68
C VAL A 184 -80.37 -11.81 -25.15
N ILE A 185 -81.29 -12.02 -26.09
CA ILE A 185 -82.19 -10.98 -26.61
C ILE A 185 -83.63 -11.47 -26.44
N ASP A 186 -84.41 -10.78 -25.61
CA ASP A 186 -85.79 -11.12 -25.28
C ASP A 186 -86.76 -10.12 -25.93
N ASP A 187 -87.72 -10.62 -26.71
CA ASP A 187 -88.77 -9.81 -27.37
C ASP A 187 -90.13 -9.84 -26.63
N GLY A 188 -90.19 -10.47 -25.45
CA GLY A 188 -91.37 -10.67 -24.62
C GLY A 188 -92.13 -11.97 -24.92
N THR A 189 -91.98 -12.53 -26.12
CA THR A 189 -92.60 -13.81 -26.52
C THR A 189 -91.59 -14.94 -26.67
N LYS A 190 -90.37 -14.61 -27.11
CA LYS A 190 -89.26 -15.53 -27.31
C LYS A 190 -87.95 -14.87 -26.93
N THR A 191 -86.99 -15.71 -26.59
CA THR A 191 -85.64 -15.32 -26.26
C THR A 191 -84.67 -15.95 -27.25
N VAL A 192 -83.87 -15.12 -27.91
CA VAL A 192 -82.75 -15.57 -28.74
C VAL A 192 -81.49 -15.59 -27.88
N VAL A 193 -80.84 -16.75 -27.81
CA VAL A 193 -79.54 -16.92 -27.14
C VAL A 193 -78.48 -17.08 -28.21
N LEU A 194 -77.43 -16.26 -28.13
CA LEU A 194 -76.22 -16.37 -28.94
C LEU A 194 -75.03 -16.59 -28.01
N GLY A 195 -74.25 -17.64 -28.20
CA GLY A 195 -72.99 -17.88 -27.46
C GLY A 195 -71.81 -18.08 -28.41
N VAL A 196 -70.60 -17.82 -27.91
CA VAL A 196 -69.35 -17.93 -28.68
C VAL A 196 -68.31 -18.76 -27.95
N ALA A 197 -67.84 -19.85 -28.56
CA ALA A 197 -66.76 -20.67 -28.03
C ALA A 197 -65.56 -20.75 -28.99
N LEU A 198 -64.36 -20.93 -28.43
CA LEU A 198 -63.05 -20.95 -29.10
C LEU A 198 -62.29 -22.23 -28.71
N PRO A 199 -62.77 -23.42 -29.10
CA PRO A 199 -62.20 -24.69 -28.65
C PRO A 199 -60.75 -24.88 -29.13
N GLY A 200 -59.86 -25.25 -28.20
CA GLY A 200 -58.43 -25.49 -28.47
C GLY A 200 -57.55 -24.24 -28.45
N LEU A 201 -58.13 -23.03 -28.33
CA LEU A 201 -57.36 -21.78 -28.39
C LEU A 201 -56.55 -21.53 -27.11
N GLN A 202 -57.10 -21.85 -25.93
CA GLN A 202 -56.41 -21.74 -24.64
C GLN A 202 -55.11 -22.56 -24.62
N GLU A 203 -55.19 -23.81 -25.06
CA GLU A 203 -54.05 -24.73 -25.13
C GLU A 203 -53.04 -24.27 -26.19
N SER A 204 -53.52 -23.81 -27.34
CA SER A 204 -52.68 -23.39 -28.45
C SER A 204 -51.84 -22.15 -28.11
N LEU A 205 -52.43 -21.18 -27.43
CA LEU A 205 -51.74 -19.97 -26.94
C LEU A 205 -50.89 -20.25 -25.70
N ASN A 206 -51.06 -21.40 -25.03
CA ASN A 206 -50.38 -21.78 -23.80
C ASN A 206 -50.49 -20.71 -22.69
N ILE A 207 -51.67 -20.12 -22.55
CA ILE A 207 -51.97 -19.12 -21.53
C ILE A 207 -52.66 -19.84 -20.36
N SER A 208 -52.32 -19.48 -19.12
CA SER A 208 -53.03 -20.02 -17.95
C SER A 208 -54.41 -19.39 -17.80
N LYS A 209 -55.40 -20.18 -17.35
CA LYS A 209 -56.79 -19.71 -17.13
C LYS A 209 -56.88 -18.51 -16.18
N ASP A 210 -55.97 -18.41 -15.21
CA ASP A 210 -55.91 -17.28 -14.28
C ASP A 210 -55.50 -15.95 -14.95
N LYS A 211 -54.78 -16.01 -16.08
CA LYS A 211 -54.39 -14.81 -16.85
C LYS A 211 -55.48 -14.42 -17.83
N LEU A 212 -56.05 -15.40 -18.54
CA LEU A 212 -57.13 -15.21 -19.50
C LEU A 212 -57.91 -16.53 -19.62
N ASP A 213 -59.22 -16.48 -19.41
CA ASP A 213 -60.12 -17.63 -19.56
C ASP A 213 -60.82 -17.58 -20.92
N ILE A 214 -60.41 -18.47 -21.82
CA ILE A 214 -60.96 -18.58 -23.18
C ILE A 214 -61.98 -19.73 -23.18
N PRO A 215 -63.27 -19.46 -23.47
CA PRO A 215 -64.32 -20.46 -23.33
C PRO A 215 -64.31 -21.48 -24.46
N SER A 216 -64.34 -22.77 -24.12
CA SER A 216 -64.52 -23.90 -25.06
C SER A 216 -65.94 -24.49 -25.05
N SER A 217 -66.82 -23.96 -24.19
CA SER A 217 -68.21 -24.40 -24.04
C SER A 217 -69.14 -23.21 -23.90
N ILE A 218 -70.45 -23.45 -24.06
CA ILE A 218 -71.52 -22.48 -23.86
C ILE A 218 -72.53 -23.08 -22.89
N GLU A 219 -72.82 -22.38 -21.80
CA GLU A 219 -73.82 -22.77 -20.82
C GLU A 219 -75.04 -21.86 -20.94
N ILE A 220 -76.22 -22.46 -21.09
CA ILE A 220 -77.50 -21.77 -21.11
C ILE A 220 -78.29 -22.22 -19.88
N THR A 221 -78.72 -21.27 -19.04
CA THR A 221 -79.56 -21.58 -17.87
C THR A 221 -80.93 -20.96 -18.02
N MET A 222 -81.96 -21.61 -17.46
CA MET A 222 -83.34 -21.09 -17.45
C MET A 222 -84.19 -21.77 -16.38
N ASP A 223 -85.23 -21.07 -15.91
CA ASP A 223 -86.30 -21.67 -15.12
C ASP A 223 -87.42 -22.15 -16.05
N ALA A 224 -87.64 -23.46 -16.11
CA ALA A 224 -88.64 -24.07 -16.99
C ALA A 224 -89.87 -24.57 -16.21
N THR A 225 -91.07 -24.38 -16.75
CA THR A 225 -92.31 -25.03 -16.27
C THR A 225 -92.72 -26.21 -17.15
N ASN A 226 -92.31 -26.23 -18.42
CA ASN A 226 -92.48 -27.34 -19.35
C ASN A 226 -91.34 -27.23 -20.36
N PHE A 227 -90.18 -27.76 -19.99
CA PHE A 227 -88.94 -27.55 -20.74
C PHE A 227 -89.06 -28.06 -22.18
N GLU A 228 -88.88 -27.13 -23.11
CA GLU A 228 -88.75 -27.38 -24.53
C GLU A 228 -87.71 -26.40 -25.06
N MET A 229 -86.83 -26.89 -25.92
CA MET A 229 -85.77 -26.08 -26.52
C MET A 229 -85.80 -26.24 -28.03
N GLY A 230 -85.72 -25.12 -28.74
CA GLY A 230 -85.55 -25.13 -30.20
C GLY A 230 -84.22 -25.77 -30.60
N SER A 231 -84.09 -26.08 -31.89
CA SER A 231 -82.82 -26.53 -32.43
C SER A 231 -81.73 -25.48 -32.18
N ILE A 232 -80.54 -25.93 -31.80
CA ILE A 232 -79.37 -25.06 -31.68
C ILE A 232 -78.63 -25.11 -33.01
N MET A 233 -78.49 -23.96 -33.66
CA MET A 233 -77.67 -23.80 -34.86
C MET A 233 -76.29 -23.32 -34.45
N ASN A 234 -75.25 -24.05 -34.81
CA ASN A 234 -73.86 -23.69 -34.58
C ASN A 234 -73.22 -23.33 -35.91
N TYR A 235 -72.75 -22.11 -36.04
CA TYR A 235 -71.91 -21.67 -37.14
C TYR A 235 -70.45 -21.80 -36.73
N VAL A 236 -69.67 -22.57 -37.46
CA VAL A 236 -68.25 -22.79 -37.15
C VAL A 236 -67.37 -22.40 -38.33
N THR A 237 -66.33 -21.63 -38.05
CA THR A 237 -65.38 -21.14 -39.05
C THR A 237 -63.95 -21.13 -38.49
N PRO A 238 -62.92 -21.51 -39.27
CA PRO A 238 -61.52 -21.43 -38.85
C PRO A 238 -60.95 -20.01 -38.92
N LYS A 239 -61.72 -19.02 -39.42
CA LYS A 239 -61.23 -17.66 -39.69
C LYS A 239 -61.57 -16.72 -38.53
N LEU A 240 -60.68 -16.67 -37.54
CA LEU A 240 -60.80 -15.79 -36.37
C LEU A 240 -59.97 -14.51 -36.47
N LEU A 241 -58.79 -14.57 -37.10
CA LEU A 241 -57.78 -13.51 -37.12
C LEU A 241 -57.50 -13.07 -38.56
N GLU A 242 -57.48 -11.76 -38.79
CA GLU A 242 -57.09 -11.17 -40.08
C GLU A 242 -55.60 -10.77 -40.06
N ASP A 243 -55.00 -10.59 -41.24
CA ASP A 243 -53.57 -10.28 -41.35
C ASP A 243 -53.20 -8.94 -40.72
N GLU A 244 -54.10 -7.96 -40.81
CA GLU A 244 -53.93 -6.64 -40.19
C GLU A 244 -53.78 -6.74 -38.65
N ASP A 245 -54.39 -7.74 -38.01
CA ASP A 245 -54.26 -7.95 -36.57
C ASP A 245 -52.86 -8.47 -36.19
N ILE A 246 -52.19 -9.19 -37.09
CA ILE A 246 -50.86 -9.80 -36.87
C ILE A 246 -49.71 -8.85 -37.24
N GLU A 247 -49.88 -8.00 -38.26
CA GLU A 247 -48.88 -6.98 -38.63
C GLU A 247 -48.53 -6.05 -37.45
N SER A 248 -49.41 -5.93 -36.45
CA SER A 248 -49.12 -5.22 -35.19
C SER A 248 -47.93 -5.77 -34.40
N PHE A 249 -47.47 -6.99 -34.69
CA PHE A 249 -46.34 -7.65 -34.04
C PHE A 249 -44.98 -7.44 -34.73
N ASP A 250 -44.95 -6.89 -35.95
CA ASP A 250 -43.71 -6.73 -36.74
C ASP A 250 -42.65 -5.87 -36.02
N GLY A 251 -43.08 -4.95 -35.15
CA GLY A 251 -42.17 -4.11 -34.35
C GLY A 251 -41.51 -4.83 -33.16
N LEU A 252 -41.92 -6.06 -32.83
CA LEU A 252 -41.41 -6.78 -31.66
C LEU A 252 -40.02 -7.37 -31.87
N ASP A 253 -39.60 -7.62 -33.11
CA ASP A 253 -38.24 -8.11 -33.39
C ASP A 253 -37.16 -7.11 -32.99
N GLU A 254 -37.41 -5.82 -33.22
CA GLU A 254 -36.52 -4.76 -32.74
C GLU A 254 -36.50 -4.71 -31.20
N LEU A 255 -37.66 -4.86 -30.57
CA LEU A 255 -37.77 -4.90 -29.11
C LEU A 255 -36.98 -6.08 -28.51
N TYR A 256 -37.05 -7.29 -29.10
CA TYR A 256 -36.29 -8.46 -28.66
C TYR A 256 -34.78 -8.20 -28.69
N SER A 257 -34.28 -7.63 -29.79
CA SER A 257 -32.86 -7.28 -29.93
C SER A 257 -32.40 -6.21 -28.93
N GLN A 258 -33.25 -5.20 -28.70
CA GLN A 258 -32.96 -4.13 -27.74
C GLN A 258 -32.85 -4.66 -26.30
N VAL A 259 -33.70 -5.60 -25.88
CA VAL A 259 -33.60 -6.17 -24.53
C VAL A 259 -32.42 -7.13 -24.35
N GLU A 260 -31.95 -7.81 -25.40
CA GLU A 260 -30.69 -8.56 -25.36
C GLU A 260 -29.50 -7.60 -25.17
N THR A 261 -29.49 -6.50 -25.92
CA THR A 261 -28.48 -5.46 -25.80
C THR A 261 -28.49 -4.83 -24.40
N LEU A 262 -29.68 -4.60 -23.83
CA LEU A 262 -29.86 -4.13 -22.46
C LEU A 262 -29.23 -5.09 -21.44
N GLN A 263 -29.52 -6.39 -21.53
CA GLN A 263 -28.95 -7.40 -20.62
C GLN A 263 -27.42 -7.46 -20.73
N SER A 264 -26.89 -7.46 -21.95
CA SER A 264 -25.45 -7.49 -22.21
C SER A 264 -24.76 -6.25 -21.64
N SER A 265 -25.32 -5.07 -21.86
CA SER A 265 -24.81 -3.81 -21.33
C SER A 265 -24.86 -3.79 -19.80
N MET A 266 -25.90 -4.35 -19.19
CA MET A 266 -26.04 -4.40 -17.74
C MET A 266 -25.02 -5.34 -17.08
N ASN A 267 -24.73 -6.48 -17.72
CA ASN A 267 -23.65 -7.37 -17.29
C ASN A 267 -22.29 -6.66 -17.32
N GLN A 268 -21.99 -5.89 -18.38
CA GLN A 268 -20.76 -5.10 -18.45
C GLN A 268 -20.66 -4.04 -17.34
N ILE A 269 -21.78 -3.40 -16.99
CA ILE A 269 -21.83 -2.43 -15.88
C ILE A 269 -21.58 -3.13 -14.54
N GLN A 270 -22.14 -4.32 -14.33
CA GLN A 270 -21.89 -5.15 -13.14
C GLN A 270 -20.42 -5.56 -13.04
N ASP A 271 -19.82 -6.04 -14.13
CA ASP A 271 -18.39 -6.38 -14.18
C ASP A 271 -17.51 -5.17 -13.88
N GLY A 272 -17.86 -4.00 -14.42
CA GLY A 272 -17.17 -2.74 -14.14
C GLY A 272 -17.25 -2.33 -12.67
N ALA A 273 -18.41 -2.50 -12.04
CA ALA A 273 -18.59 -2.21 -10.61
C ALA A 273 -17.80 -3.17 -9.72
N ASN A 274 -17.78 -4.46 -10.06
CA ASN A 274 -16.96 -5.47 -9.38
C ASN A 274 -15.46 -5.16 -9.52
N THR A 275 -15.02 -4.76 -10.71
CA THR A 275 -13.63 -4.35 -10.96
C THR A 275 -13.25 -3.13 -10.13
N LEU A 276 -14.15 -2.14 -10.01
CA LEU A 276 -13.94 -0.98 -9.15
C LEU A 276 -13.78 -1.40 -7.69
N LYS A 277 -14.66 -2.28 -7.20
CA LYS A 277 -14.60 -2.82 -5.83
C LYS A 277 -13.26 -3.54 -5.57
N GLU A 278 -12.82 -4.42 -6.45
CA GLU A 278 -11.53 -5.13 -6.32
C GLU A 278 -10.34 -4.15 -6.31
N GLY A 279 -10.41 -3.09 -7.12
CA GLY A 279 -9.42 -2.02 -7.14
C GLY A 279 -9.36 -1.25 -5.83
N THR A 280 -10.52 -0.97 -5.21
CA THR A 280 -10.58 -0.24 -3.92
C THR A 280 -10.19 -1.12 -2.74
N ASP A 281 -10.49 -2.42 -2.78
CA ASP A 281 -9.97 -3.41 -1.84
C ASP A 281 -8.42 -3.40 -1.85
N THR A 282 -7.83 -3.52 -3.05
CA THR A 282 -6.37 -3.48 -3.22
C THR A 282 -5.75 -2.16 -2.76
N TYR A 283 -6.38 -1.02 -3.08
CA TYR A 283 -5.91 0.29 -2.65
C TYR A 283 -5.89 0.44 -1.12
N THR A 284 -6.94 -0.06 -0.45
CA THR A 284 -7.04 -0.06 1.01
C THR A 284 -5.96 -0.92 1.65
N GLU A 285 -5.71 -2.12 1.12
CA GLU A 285 -4.62 -2.99 1.58
C GLU A 285 -3.25 -2.30 1.48
N LYS A 286 -2.98 -1.64 0.36
CA LYS A 286 -1.71 -0.92 0.15
C LYS A 286 -1.55 0.29 1.06
N MET A 287 -2.62 0.98 1.42
CA MET A 287 -2.57 2.04 2.42
C MET A 287 -2.23 1.50 3.82
N GLN A 288 -2.74 0.31 4.17
CA GLN A 288 -2.39 -0.34 5.43
C GLN A 288 -0.91 -0.79 5.47
N GLU A 289 -0.39 -1.33 4.36
CA GLU A 289 1.05 -1.65 4.23
C GLU A 289 1.93 -0.41 4.44
N PHE A 290 1.54 0.72 3.84
CA PHE A 290 2.26 1.98 4.00
C PHE A 290 2.19 2.51 5.44
N GLU A 291 1.04 2.41 6.10
CA GLU A 291 0.88 2.76 7.52
C GLU A 291 1.82 1.95 8.42
N ASN A 292 1.91 0.64 8.19
CA ASN A 292 2.84 -0.23 8.90
C ASN A 292 4.30 0.17 8.67
N ALA A 293 4.66 0.52 7.44
CA ALA A 293 6.01 1.02 7.12
C ALA A 293 6.32 2.34 7.85
N MET A 294 5.34 3.24 7.95
CA MET A 294 5.48 4.48 8.73
C MET A 294 5.67 4.21 10.23
N GLY A 295 5.00 3.21 10.79
CA GLY A 295 5.23 2.76 12.17
C GLY A 295 6.65 2.25 12.42
N MET A 296 7.24 1.55 11.44
CA MET A 296 8.64 1.13 11.50
C MET A 296 9.60 2.31 11.47
N ILE A 297 9.32 3.34 10.65
CA ILE A 297 10.12 4.57 10.62
C ILE A 297 10.12 5.23 12.00
N GLN A 298 8.95 5.45 12.62
CA GLN A 298 8.87 6.03 13.96
C GLN A 298 9.65 5.23 15.02
N SER A 299 9.57 3.89 14.96
CA SER A 299 10.33 3.03 15.88
C SER A 299 11.85 3.15 15.68
N GLY A 300 12.30 3.21 14.41
CA GLY A 300 13.69 3.46 14.06
C GLY A 300 14.17 4.84 14.52
N MET A 301 13.31 5.84 14.42
CA MET A 301 13.57 7.20 14.89
C MET A 301 13.71 7.29 16.41
N ALA A 302 12.83 6.64 17.16
CA ALA A 302 12.95 6.54 18.62
C ALA A 302 14.30 5.90 19.02
N SER A 303 14.72 4.86 18.29
CA SER A 303 16.01 4.20 18.49
C SER A 303 17.19 5.13 18.17
N ALA A 304 17.13 5.86 17.05
CA ALA A 304 18.14 6.84 16.66
C ALA A 304 18.27 7.96 17.70
N ASN A 305 17.14 8.45 18.23
CA ASN A 305 17.09 9.49 19.24
C ASN A 305 17.69 9.04 20.59
N SER A 306 17.41 7.79 20.98
CA SER A 306 18.03 7.16 22.15
C SER A 306 19.54 7.03 22.00
N ASN A 307 20.02 6.56 20.85
CA ASN A 307 21.45 6.43 20.58
C ASN A 307 22.14 7.80 20.47
N TYR A 308 21.47 8.81 19.92
CA TYR A 308 21.96 10.18 19.91
C TYR A 308 22.25 10.69 21.33
N THR A 309 21.39 10.37 22.30
CA THR A 309 21.60 10.79 23.70
C THR A 309 22.94 10.26 24.24
N LYS A 310 23.29 9.00 23.94
CA LYS A 310 24.59 8.41 24.31
C LYS A 310 25.76 9.14 23.66
N ILE A 311 25.64 9.50 22.38
CA ILE A 311 26.67 10.27 21.66
C ILE A 311 26.87 11.64 22.31
N ASN A 312 25.78 12.35 22.57
CA ASN A 312 25.81 13.67 23.20
C ASN A 312 26.46 13.61 24.59
N ASP A 313 26.14 12.59 25.39
CA ASP A 313 26.75 12.39 26.71
C ASP A 313 28.24 12.02 26.63
N GLY A 314 28.62 11.24 25.62
CA GLY A 314 30.03 10.97 25.30
C GLY A 314 30.80 12.24 24.94
N ILE A 315 30.21 13.12 24.12
CA ILE A 315 30.80 14.43 23.77
C ILE A 315 30.94 15.33 25.00
N LYS A 316 29.92 15.39 25.88
CA LYS A 316 30.02 16.13 27.15
C LYS A 316 31.18 15.60 28.01
N THR A 317 31.30 14.29 28.13
CA THR A 317 32.37 13.64 28.90
C THR A 317 33.74 13.96 28.33
N LEU A 318 33.89 13.90 27.00
CA LEU A 318 35.12 14.28 26.31
C LEU A 318 35.47 15.74 26.57
N ASN A 319 34.51 16.66 26.42
CA ASN A 319 34.72 18.09 26.62
C ASN A 319 35.19 18.41 28.06
N ASN A 320 34.53 17.81 29.06
CA ASN A 320 34.95 17.93 30.47
C ASN A 320 36.36 17.38 30.72
N SER A 321 36.69 16.23 30.11
CA SER A 321 38.01 15.60 30.24
C SER A 321 39.10 16.44 29.57
N THR A 322 38.81 17.02 28.40
CA THR A 322 39.72 17.93 27.71
C THR A 322 39.94 19.21 28.51
N GLY A 323 38.91 19.78 29.13
CA GLY A 323 39.05 20.91 30.04
C GLY A 323 39.97 20.61 31.23
N THR A 324 39.80 19.44 31.84
CA THR A 324 40.65 18.96 32.95
C THR A 324 42.11 18.80 32.50
N LEU A 325 42.33 18.18 31.35
CA LEU A 325 43.68 17.95 30.82
C LEU A 325 44.37 19.26 30.42
N ASN A 326 43.64 20.22 29.85
CA ASN A 326 44.16 21.55 29.53
C ASN A 326 44.62 22.29 30.80
N ASN A 327 43.81 22.24 31.87
CA ASN A 327 44.17 22.83 33.16
C ASN A 327 45.42 22.16 33.77
N GLY A 328 45.50 20.83 33.77
CA GLY A 328 46.67 20.10 34.28
C GLY A 328 47.94 20.40 33.48
N SER A 329 47.82 20.49 32.15
CA SER A 329 48.95 20.84 31.27
C SER A 329 49.46 22.25 31.54
N LYS A 330 48.55 23.20 31.79
CA LYS A 330 48.89 24.56 32.20
C LYS A 330 49.61 24.59 33.55
N GLN A 331 49.13 23.85 34.55
CA GLN A 331 49.79 23.77 35.86
C GLN A 331 51.21 23.22 35.78
N VAL A 332 51.45 22.21 34.93
CA VAL A 332 52.79 21.69 34.67
C VAL A 332 53.67 22.77 34.03
N ALA A 333 53.17 23.46 33.00
CA ALA A 333 53.92 24.54 32.34
C ALA A 333 54.27 25.68 33.32
N ASP A 334 53.32 26.11 34.15
CA ASP A 334 53.53 27.13 35.18
C ASP A 334 54.59 26.69 36.20
N GLY A 335 54.52 25.43 36.67
CA GLY A 335 55.50 24.86 37.59
C GLY A 335 56.91 24.75 37.00
N VAL A 336 57.01 24.38 35.72
CA VAL A 336 58.29 24.34 35.00
C VAL A 336 58.91 25.74 34.88
N SER A 337 58.10 26.76 34.55
CA SER A 337 58.57 28.14 34.49
C SER A 337 59.11 28.65 35.84
N GLN A 338 58.48 28.22 36.94
CA GLN A 338 58.98 28.52 38.29
C GLN A 338 60.32 27.85 38.58
N ILE A 339 60.51 26.59 38.16
CA ILE A 339 61.79 25.88 38.30
C ILE A 339 62.89 26.59 37.50
N GLU A 340 62.63 26.98 36.25
CA GLU A 340 63.60 27.74 35.43
C GLU A 340 64.03 29.04 36.12
N THR A 341 63.08 29.79 36.67
CA THR A 341 63.35 31.03 37.42
C THR A 341 64.24 30.78 38.63
N ASN A 342 63.96 29.73 39.41
CA ASN A 342 64.74 29.35 40.58
C ASN A 342 66.15 28.87 40.20
N LEU A 343 66.30 28.12 39.11
CA LEU A 343 67.60 27.66 38.63
C LEU A 343 68.49 28.81 38.16
N ASN A 344 67.91 29.81 37.49
CA ASN A 344 68.64 31.04 37.14
C ASN A 344 69.16 31.75 38.40
N THR A 345 68.31 31.89 39.41
CA THR A 345 68.69 32.50 40.70
C THR A 345 69.81 31.71 41.39
N ILE A 346 69.71 30.37 41.44
CA ILE A 346 70.75 29.52 42.02
C ILE A 346 72.06 29.67 41.24
N ASN A 347 72.01 29.67 39.91
CA ASN A 347 73.20 29.79 39.07
C ASN A 347 73.90 31.16 39.26
N GLU A 348 73.13 32.24 39.41
CA GLU A 348 73.64 33.56 39.79
C GLU A 348 74.36 33.53 41.14
N LYS A 349 73.73 32.95 42.17
CA LYS A 349 74.32 32.83 43.52
C LYS A 349 75.55 31.93 43.57
N LEU A 350 75.57 30.84 42.81
CA LEU A 350 76.78 30.02 42.66
C LEU A 350 77.91 30.80 41.97
N GLY A 351 77.57 31.69 41.03
CA GLY A 351 78.52 32.64 40.45
C GLY A 351 79.15 33.58 41.47
N GLU A 352 78.33 34.17 42.36
CA GLU A 352 78.80 35.03 43.46
C GLU A 352 79.73 34.26 44.41
N VAL A 353 79.36 33.03 44.82
CA VAL A 353 80.19 32.21 45.70
C VAL A 353 81.53 31.86 45.03
N LEU A 354 81.52 31.50 43.75
CA LEU A 354 82.75 31.19 43.00
C LEU A 354 83.68 32.41 42.90
N ALA A 355 83.14 33.61 42.68
CA ALA A 355 83.92 34.84 42.71
C ALA A 355 84.51 35.12 44.11
N GLY A 356 83.74 34.82 45.16
CA GLY A 356 84.19 34.88 46.56
C GLY A 356 85.35 33.93 46.86
N THR A 357 85.29 32.67 46.41
CA THR A 357 86.39 31.72 46.63
C THR A 357 87.66 32.10 45.87
N GLN A 358 87.53 32.65 44.66
CA GLN A 358 88.67 33.20 43.91
C GLN A 358 89.32 34.38 44.63
N SER A 359 88.51 35.29 45.18
CA SER A 359 88.99 36.44 45.97
C SER A 359 89.71 35.98 47.23
N LEU A 360 89.14 35.00 47.96
CA LEU A 360 89.75 34.41 49.15
C LEU A 360 91.10 33.75 48.81
N LYS A 361 91.16 32.97 47.72
CA LYS A 361 92.39 32.33 47.24
C LYS A 361 93.49 33.33 46.91
N SER A 362 93.13 34.47 46.29
CA SER A 362 94.07 35.56 46.03
C SER A 362 94.64 36.13 47.33
N GLY A 363 93.78 36.44 48.31
CA GLY A 363 94.21 36.98 49.61
C GLY A 363 95.08 36.01 50.42
N GLU A 364 94.78 34.71 50.39
CA GLU A 364 95.63 33.67 50.99
C GLU A 364 97.03 33.67 50.37
N THR A 365 97.11 33.78 49.04
CA THR A 365 98.38 33.78 48.29
C THR A 365 99.22 35.00 48.65
N GLU A 366 98.58 36.18 48.75
CA GLU A 366 99.24 37.42 49.16
C GLU A 366 99.77 37.34 50.60
N LEU A 367 98.97 36.80 51.54
CA LEU A 367 99.38 36.62 52.93
C LEU A 367 100.54 35.63 53.08
N ILE A 368 100.49 34.50 52.40
CA ILE A 368 101.59 33.52 52.37
C ILE A 368 102.87 34.19 51.85
N THR A 369 102.77 34.95 50.75
CA THR A 369 103.90 35.69 50.17
C THR A 369 104.48 36.73 51.15
N GLY A 370 103.61 37.46 51.86
CA GLY A 370 104.00 38.43 52.89
C GLY A 370 104.73 37.76 54.07
N ILE A 371 104.20 36.65 54.57
CA ILE A 371 104.83 35.86 55.64
C ILE A 371 106.19 35.33 55.18
N ASP A 372 106.31 34.82 53.95
CA ASP A 372 107.58 34.35 53.39
C ASP A 372 108.62 35.45 53.29
N THR A 373 108.20 36.66 52.93
CA THR A 373 109.05 37.85 52.92
C THR A 373 109.55 38.17 54.34
N ILE A 374 108.68 38.12 55.34
CA ILE A 374 109.04 38.38 56.74
C ILE A 374 109.97 37.30 57.27
N LEU A 375 109.66 36.02 57.06
CA LEU A 375 110.51 34.89 57.47
C LEU A 375 111.90 34.98 56.84
N THR A 376 111.98 35.36 55.56
CA THR A 376 113.26 35.59 54.87
C THR A 376 114.06 36.71 55.53
N LYS A 377 113.41 37.85 55.82
CA LYS A 377 114.06 38.96 56.54
C LYS A 377 114.52 38.57 57.95
N LEU A 378 113.70 37.84 58.70
CA LEU A 378 114.05 37.35 60.05
C LEU A 378 115.19 36.31 60.01
N ASN A 379 115.35 35.56 58.92
CA ASN A 379 116.48 34.65 58.72
C ASN A 379 117.80 35.37 58.40
N GLY A 380 117.74 36.61 57.90
CA GLY A 380 118.92 37.43 57.60
C GLY A 380 119.48 38.26 58.76
N ILE A 381 118.91 38.17 59.97
CA ILE A 381 119.43 38.86 61.16
C ILE A 381 120.60 38.06 61.74
N ASP A 382 121.83 38.59 61.64
CA ASP A 382 123.06 38.00 62.20
C ASP A 382 123.52 38.79 63.46
N VAL A 383 123.84 38.07 64.54
CA VAL A 383 124.11 38.61 65.89
C VAL A 383 125.58 38.43 66.31
N SER A 384 126.43 37.97 65.39
CA SER A 384 127.82 37.59 65.64
C SER A 384 128.77 38.76 66.01
N ASP A 385 128.45 40.01 65.64
CA ASP A 385 129.32 41.21 65.81
C ASP A 385 129.54 41.66 67.29
N ASN A 386 128.72 41.17 68.23
CA ASN A 386 128.85 41.55 69.65
C ASN A 386 129.82 40.65 70.44
N THR A 387 130.13 39.44 69.97
CA THR A 387 130.94 38.46 70.72
C THR A 387 132.43 38.85 70.81
N GLU A 388 132.99 39.37 69.71
CA GLU A 388 134.38 39.80 69.63
C GLU A 388 134.62 41.05 70.49
N LYS A 389 133.73 42.06 70.39
CA LYS A 389 133.74 43.28 71.23
C LYS A 389 133.60 42.98 72.73
N ILE A 390 132.74 42.02 73.11
CA ILE A 390 132.62 41.58 74.51
C ILE A 390 133.94 40.96 74.99
N THR A 391 134.62 40.18 74.14
CA THR A 391 135.90 39.54 74.48
C THR A 391 136.99 40.57 74.71
N GLU A 392 137.14 41.56 73.81
CA GLU A 392 138.09 42.66 73.96
C GLU A 392 137.81 43.51 75.21
N LEU A 393 136.55 43.89 75.44
CA LEU A 393 136.16 44.66 76.63
C LEU A 393 136.40 43.86 77.92
N THR A 394 136.16 42.55 77.91
CA THR A 394 136.43 41.68 79.07
C THR A 394 137.93 41.61 79.36
N GLN A 395 138.77 41.53 78.32
CA GLN A 395 140.22 41.54 78.47
C GLN A 395 140.75 42.89 78.98
N LEU A 396 140.14 43.99 78.53
CA LEU A 396 140.44 45.34 79.00
C LEU A 396 140.05 45.54 80.47
N VAL A 397 138.86 45.06 80.88
CA VAL A 397 138.40 45.05 82.28
C VAL A 397 139.38 44.29 83.18
N ASN A 398 139.82 43.09 82.75
CA ASN A 398 140.78 42.30 83.51
C ASN A 398 142.15 42.99 83.62
N THR A 399 142.59 43.66 82.56
CA THR A 399 143.83 44.45 82.55
C THR A 399 143.75 45.65 83.49
N ASN A 400 142.61 46.34 83.51
CA ASN A 400 142.36 47.45 84.43
C ASN A 400 142.37 46.99 85.89
N LYS A 401 141.73 45.86 86.21
CA LYS A 401 141.77 45.26 87.57
C LYS A 401 143.20 44.95 88.02
N ALA A 402 143.99 44.28 87.18
CA ALA A 402 145.39 43.97 87.51
C ALA A 402 146.25 45.25 87.69
N THR A 403 145.97 46.31 86.92
CA THR A 403 146.66 47.59 87.06
C THR A 403 146.28 48.32 88.35
N ILE A 404 145.00 48.29 88.72
CA ILE A 404 144.51 48.80 90.01
C ILE A 404 145.21 48.08 91.17
N GLU A 405 145.32 46.76 91.14
CA GLU A 405 146.02 45.98 92.17
C GLU A 405 147.49 46.36 92.30
N LYS A 406 148.20 46.50 91.18
CA LYS A 406 149.60 46.94 91.15
C LYS A 406 149.77 48.36 91.71
N LEU A 407 148.94 49.30 91.27
CA LEU A 407 148.95 50.67 91.78
C LEU A 407 148.61 50.71 93.27
N THR A 408 147.67 49.89 93.73
CA THR A 408 147.31 49.78 95.15
C THR A 408 148.48 49.27 95.99
N SER A 409 149.16 48.24 95.49
CA SER A 409 150.37 47.68 96.13
C SER A 409 151.51 48.71 96.18
N ALA A 410 151.77 49.40 95.07
CA ALA A 410 152.78 50.47 95.00
C ALA A 410 152.43 51.64 95.92
N THR A 411 151.17 52.04 95.96
CA THR A 411 150.66 53.08 96.89
C THR A 411 150.86 52.67 98.34
N THR A 412 150.64 51.40 98.67
CA THR A 412 150.85 50.86 100.02
C THR A 412 152.32 50.90 100.41
N LEU A 413 153.22 50.50 99.51
CA LEU A 413 154.68 50.60 99.72
C LEU A 413 155.14 52.05 99.87
N LEU A 414 154.68 52.95 99.00
CA LEU A 414 154.97 54.38 99.10
C LEU A 414 154.42 54.97 100.41
N THR A 415 153.25 54.52 100.87
CA THR A 415 152.68 54.96 102.15
C THR A 415 153.55 54.51 103.33
N LYS A 416 154.03 53.27 103.34
CA LYS A 416 154.99 52.80 104.34
C LYS A 416 156.30 53.60 104.29
N GLN A 417 156.80 53.88 103.09
CA GLN A 417 158.02 54.68 102.92
C GLN A 417 157.83 56.12 103.41
N TYR A 418 156.68 56.73 103.12
CA TYR A 418 156.27 58.05 103.62
C TYR A 418 156.30 58.14 105.14
N GLU A 419 155.86 57.09 105.86
CA GLU A 419 155.85 57.06 107.33
C GLU A 419 157.26 57.07 107.95
N THR A 420 158.25 56.49 107.28
CA THR A 420 159.63 56.32 107.80
C THR A 420 160.62 57.44 107.43
N LEU A 421 160.23 58.38 106.58
CA LEU A 421 161.12 59.45 106.10
C LEU A 421 161.22 60.62 107.09
N GLU A 422 162.45 61.02 107.42
CA GLU A 422 162.76 62.21 108.24
C GLU A 422 162.95 63.50 107.41
N ASP A 423 163.27 63.37 106.11
CA ASP A 423 163.39 64.52 105.18
C ASP A 423 161.99 64.96 104.71
N GLU A 424 161.57 66.14 105.18
CA GLU A 424 160.27 66.75 104.87
C GLU A 424 160.06 67.03 103.36
N GLN A 425 161.13 67.30 102.61
CA GLN A 425 161.03 67.55 101.16
C GLN A 425 160.79 66.24 100.40
N ALA A 426 161.47 65.16 100.81
CA ALA A 426 161.22 63.82 100.27
C ALA A 426 159.82 63.29 100.62
N LYS A 427 159.33 63.57 101.85
CA LYS A 427 157.97 63.23 102.28
C LYS A 427 156.90 63.86 101.38
N ALA A 428 157.02 65.16 101.08
CA ALA A 428 156.05 65.86 100.23
C ALA A 428 155.95 65.27 98.81
N GLN A 429 157.08 64.85 98.24
CA GLN A 429 157.11 64.18 96.93
C GLN A 429 156.44 62.80 96.97
N VAL A 430 156.74 61.98 97.99
CA VAL A 430 156.12 60.67 98.16
C VAL A 430 154.61 60.80 98.41
N LYS A 431 154.17 61.79 99.20
CA LYS A 431 152.73 62.07 99.42
C LYS A 431 152.00 62.43 98.13
N THR A 432 152.63 63.27 97.30
CA THR A 432 152.07 63.66 96.00
C THR A 432 151.88 62.44 95.11
N GLN A 433 152.86 61.53 95.09
CA GLN A 433 152.76 60.29 94.30
C GLN A 433 151.70 59.32 94.86
N ILE A 434 151.55 59.23 96.20
CA ILE A 434 150.48 58.45 96.83
C ILE A 434 149.11 59.00 96.45
N ASP A 435 148.91 60.31 96.54
CA ASP A 435 147.63 60.95 96.21
C ASP A 435 147.32 60.81 94.73
N PHE A 436 148.33 60.95 93.87
CA PHE A 436 148.21 60.68 92.45
C PHE A 436 147.79 59.23 92.19
N ASN A 437 148.45 58.26 92.81
CA ASN A 437 148.10 56.85 92.64
C ASN A 437 146.69 56.54 93.17
N LYS A 438 146.27 57.13 94.30
CA LYS A 438 144.91 56.99 94.84
C LYS A 438 143.86 57.53 93.87
N GLN A 439 144.10 58.72 93.31
CA GLN A 439 143.22 59.30 92.28
C GLN A 439 143.16 58.41 91.03
N MET A 440 144.30 57.86 90.60
CA MET A 440 144.36 56.92 89.46
C MET A 440 143.62 55.62 89.73
N ILE A 441 143.77 55.03 90.92
CA ILE A 441 143.03 53.83 91.34
C ILE A 441 141.53 54.11 91.31
N GLN A 442 141.09 55.24 91.87
CA GLN A 442 139.67 55.61 91.88
C GLN A 442 139.12 55.75 90.46
N LEU A 443 139.84 56.45 89.58
CA LEU A 443 139.45 56.63 88.18
C LEU A 443 139.36 55.28 87.43
N LEU A 444 140.36 54.41 87.58
CA LEU A 444 140.36 53.09 86.95
C LEU A 444 139.25 52.18 87.49
N THR A 445 138.93 52.27 88.78
CA THR A 445 137.85 51.51 89.41
C THR A 445 136.50 51.89 88.82
N VAL A 446 136.22 53.18 88.71
CA VAL A 446 134.98 53.68 88.09
C VAL A 446 134.90 53.27 86.61
N ASN A 447 136.01 53.37 85.87
CA ASN A 447 136.06 52.95 84.46
C ASN A 447 135.80 51.44 84.29
N THR A 448 136.37 50.62 85.17
CA THR A 448 136.18 49.16 85.15
C THR A 448 134.72 48.80 85.41
N GLN A 449 134.05 49.45 86.36
CA GLN A 449 132.63 49.22 86.63
C GLN A 449 131.74 49.61 85.44
N ALA A 450 132.05 50.73 84.76
CA ALA A 450 131.32 51.15 83.56
C ALA A 450 131.49 50.15 82.39
N GLN A 451 132.70 49.62 82.22
CA GLN A 451 132.99 48.59 81.21
C GLN A 451 132.28 47.27 81.52
N GLU A 452 132.21 46.85 82.79
CA GLU A 452 131.45 45.67 83.22
C GLU A 452 129.94 45.80 82.95
N GLN A 453 129.35 46.98 83.19
CA GLN A 453 127.94 47.24 82.83
C GLN A 453 127.72 47.22 81.31
N THR A 454 128.67 47.72 80.53
CA THR A 454 128.61 47.69 79.06
C THR A 454 128.60 46.25 78.54
N ILE A 455 129.47 45.39 79.09
CA ILE A 455 129.51 43.94 78.76
C ILE A 455 128.17 43.27 79.10
N ALA A 456 127.58 43.58 80.26
CA ALA A 456 126.28 43.02 80.65
C ALA A 456 125.16 43.40 79.68
N THR A 457 125.17 44.66 79.22
CA THR A 457 124.18 45.17 78.25
C THR A 457 124.32 44.48 76.88
N LEU A 458 125.55 44.32 76.38
CA LEU A 458 125.79 43.69 75.08
C LEU A 458 125.39 42.20 75.04
N LYS A 459 125.44 41.49 76.16
CA LYS A 459 124.98 40.08 76.27
C LYS A 459 123.46 39.91 76.23
N ALA A 460 122.69 40.96 76.52
CA ALA A 460 121.24 40.90 76.71
C ALA A 460 120.40 41.09 75.43
N THR A 461 121.00 41.11 74.23
CA THR A 461 120.24 41.17 72.97
C THR A 461 119.58 39.80 72.71
N ASP A 462 118.28 39.69 72.94
CA ASP A 462 117.54 38.43 73.16
C ASP A 462 117.09 37.71 71.86
N LEU A 463 117.74 36.60 71.49
CA LEU A 463 117.42 35.77 70.31
C LEU A 463 116.13 34.94 70.44
N SER A 464 115.60 34.78 71.65
CA SER A 464 114.47 33.87 71.92
C SER A 464 113.17 34.36 71.27
N ALA A 465 112.85 35.64 71.41
CA ALA A 465 111.65 36.27 70.85
C ALA A 465 111.59 36.22 69.30
N ILE A 466 112.74 36.32 68.63
CA ILE A 466 112.82 36.20 67.15
C ILE A 466 112.50 34.77 66.71
N ASN A 467 112.98 33.76 67.44
CA ASN A 467 112.70 32.36 67.12
C ASN A 467 111.25 31.98 67.41
N GLU A 468 110.65 32.50 68.49
CA GLU A 468 109.22 32.34 68.76
C GLU A 468 108.35 33.00 67.68
N LEU A 469 108.71 34.20 67.24
CA LEU A 469 108.02 34.87 66.13
C LEU A 469 108.13 34.06 64.82
N LYS A 470 109.31 33.49 64.50
CA LYS A 470 109.48 32.60 63.35
C LYS A 470 108.60 31.36 63.43
N ALA A 471 108.53 30.72 64.60
CA ALA A 471 107.68 29.56 64.84
C ALA A 471 106.20 29.92 64.67
N GLY A 472 105.77 31.05 65.25
CA GLY A 472 104.41 31.57 65.11
C GLY A 472 104.05 31.87 63.65
N LEU A 473 104.93 32.56 62.91
CA LEU A 473 104.74 32.84 61.48
C LEU A 473 104.69 31.56 60.63
N THR A 474 105.50 30.55 60.96
CA THR A 474 105.47 29.23 60.28
C THR A 474 104.16 28.49 60.55
N GLN A 475 103.64 28.59 61.78
CA GLN A 475 102.35 28.01 62.15
C GLN A 475 101.20 28.72 61.42
N VAL A 476 101.22 30.06 61.34
CA VAL A 476 100.25 30.85 60.57
C VAL A 476 100.31 30.47 59.10
N LYS A 477 101.50 30.36 58.50
CA LYS A 477 101.68 29.90 57.11
C LYS A 477 101.07 28.51 56.90
N THR A 478 101.31 27.57 57.81
CA THR A 478 100.72 26.22 57.75
C THR A 478 99.19 26.25 57.83
N GLY A 479 98.63 27.12 58.69
CA GLY A 479 97.19 27.37 58.76
C GLY A 479 96.62 27.92 57.45
N LEU A 480 97.31 28.86 56.82
CA LEU A 480 96.93 29.42 55.52
C LEU A 480 96.98 28.38 54.40
N THR A 481 97.96 27.46 54.39
CA THR A 481 97.98 26.36 53.42
C THR A 481 96.78 25.42 53.57
N LYS A 482 96.37 25.11 54.81
CA LYS A 482 95.16 24.31 55.06
C LYS A 482 93.89 25.04 54.65
N LEU A 483 93.78 26.33 54.97
CA LEU A 483 92.68 27.18 54.51
C LEU A 483 92.58 27.15 52.98
N SER A 484 93.71 27.27 52.30
CA SER A 484 93.78 27.26 50.84
C SER A 484 93.31 25.95 50.20
N ALA A 485 93.66 24.80 50.78
CA ALA A 485 93.12 23.51 50.36
C ALA A 485 91.60 23.42 50.59
N GLY A 486 91.10 24.02 51.68
CA GLY A 486 89.67 24.17 51.94
C GLY A 486 88.96 25.03 50.90
N THR A 487 89.57 26.16 50.52
CA THR A 487 89.08 27.06 49.47
C THR A 487 89.05 26.39 48.09
N ASP A 488 90.05 25.57 47.75
CA ASP A 488 90.06 24.76 46.52
C ASP A 488 88.96 23.70 46.52
N SER A 489 88.74 23.05 47.66
CA SER A 489 87.66 22.07 47.85
C SER A 489 86.29 22.71 47.71
N LEU A 490 86.07 23.89 48.32
CA LEU A 490 84.84 24.66 48.19
C LEU A 490 84.60 25.11 46.74
N THR A 491 85.64 25.62 46.07
CA THR A 491 85.59 26.01 44.65
C THR A 491 85.19 24.83 43.76
N SER A 492 85.78 23.66 44.01
CA SER A 492 85.46 22.42 43.27
C SER A 492 84.02 21.99 43.51
N GLY A 493 83.56 22.01 44.77
CA GLY A 493 82.17 21.68 45.13
C GLY A 493 81.15 22.62 44.48
N VAL A 494 81.40 23.94 44.52
CA VAL A 494 80.55 24.95 43.87
C VAL A 494 80.52 24.75 42.35
N THR A 495 81.66 24.42 41.74
CA THR A 495 81.74 24.13 40.30
C THR A 495 80.94 22.89 39.92
N GLN A 496 80.99 21.83 40.74
CA GLN A 496 80.19 20.62 40.54
C GLN A 496 78.69 20.91 40.67
N ILE A 497 78.27 21.66 41.70
CA ILE A 497 76.87 22.07 41.88
C ILE A 497 76.42 22.88 40.67
N LYS A 498 77.23 23.84 40.21
CA LYS A 498 76.93 24.65 39.01
C LYS A 498 76.73 23.79 37.76
N GLY A 499 77.59 22.78 37.56
CA GLY A 499 77.43 21.79 36.49
C GLY A 499 76.12 21.01 36.61
N GLY A 500 75.78 20.53 37.81
CA GLY A 500 74.51 19.84 38.07
C GLY A 500 73.29 20.72 37.83
N THR A 501 73.33 22.00 38.22
CA THR A 501 72.24 22.95 37.97
C THR A 501 72.08 23.29 36.50
N ALA A 502 73.17 23.29 35.72
CA ALA A 502 73.10 23.49 34.27
C ALA A 502 72.41 22.30 33.58
N VAL A 503 72.74 21.06 33.96
CA VAL A 503 72.06 19.86 33.47
C VAL A 503 70.58 19.88 33.86
N LEU A 504 70.26 20.26 35.10
CA LEU A 504 68.88 20.38 35.55
C LEU A 504 68.11 21.46 34.77
N ALA A 505 68.75 22.58 34.43
CA ALA A 505 68.15 23.63 33.61
C ALA A 505 67.87 23.14 32.18
N GLU A 506 68.79 22.41 31.57
CA GLU A 506 68.60 21.78 30.25
C GLU A 506 67.38 20.82 30.27
N LYS A 507 67.32 19.92 31.25
CA LYS A 507 66.21 18.96 31.39
C LYS A 507 64.87 19.62 31.75
N THR A 508 64.91 20.73 32.48
CA THR A 508 63.73 21.55 32.73
C THR A 508 63.23 22.21 31.44
N GLY A 509 64.15 22.67 30.58
CA GLY A 509 63.81 23.21 29.25
C GLY A 509 63.20 22.15 28.31
N GLU A 510 63.69 20.92 28.34
CA GLU A 510 63.07 19.79 27.62
C GLU A 510 61.64 19.52 28.13
N LEU A 511 61.45 19.50 29.46
CA LEU A 511 60.14 19.32 30.08
C LEU A 511 59.17 20.47 29.73
N SER A 512 59.66 21.71 29.69
CA SER A 512 58.91 22.91 29.29
C SER A 512 58.34 22.77 27.87
N GLN A 513 59.18 22.34 26.93
CA GLN A 513 58.78 22.09 25.54
C GLN A 513 57.73 20.97 25.46
N GLY A 514 57.92 19.89 26.21
CA GLY A 514 56.95 18.79 26.31
C GLY A 514 55.59 19.25 26.86
N ALA A 515 55.59 20.01 27.96
CA ALA A 515 54.38 20.55 28.57
C ALA A 515 53.63 21.50 27.62
N ASN A 516 54.36 22.39 26.94
CA ASN A 516 53.78 23.29 25.94
C ASN A 516 53.18 22.52 24.74
N THR A 517 53.84 21.44 24.29
CA THR A 517 53.31 20.57 23.22
C THR A 517 51.99 19.93 23.63
N ILE A 518 51.89 19.41 24.86
CA ILE A 518 50.64 18.84 25.40
C ILE A 518 49.57 19.93 25.52
N TYR A 519 49.90 21.11 26.04
CA TYR A 519 48.97 22.24 26.16
C TYR A 519 48.39 22.68 24.79
N GLN A 520 49.23 22.76 23.76
CA GLN A 520 48.77 23.07 22.40
C GLN A 520 47.89 21.95 21.83
N GLY A 521 48.28 20.68 22.03
CA GLY A 521 47.49 19.52 21.59
C GLY A 521 46.10 19.47 22.24
N THR A 522 46.02 19.76 23.53
CA THR A 522 44.77 19.79 24.30
C THR A 522 43.89 20.97 23.91
N THR A 523 44.47 22.11 23.57
CA THR A 523 43.74 23.25 22.99
C THR A 523 43.11 22.88 21.64
N LYS A 524 43.86 22.21 20.75
CA LYS A 524 43.31 21.71 19.47
C LYS A 524 42.21 20.68 19.68
N LEU A 525 42.39 19.75 20.63
CA LEU A 525 41.37 18.77 20.99
C LEU A 525 40.09 19.45 21.52
N ALA A 526 40.22 20.52 22.31
CA ALA A 526 39.07 21.27 22.81
C ALA A 526 38.28 21.91 21.67
N GLN A 527 38.97 22.52 20.70
CA GLN A 527 38.35 23.10 19.51
C GLN A 527 37.63 22.02 18.68
N ALA A 528 38.29 20.90 18.39
CA ALA A 528 37.68 19.79 17.66
C ALA A 528 36.46 19.19 18.38
N THR A 529 36.51 19.10 19.71
CA THR A 529 35.38 18.63 20.53
C THR A 529 34.20 19.61 20.48
N ASN A 530 34.46 20.91 20.43
CA ASN A 530 33.40 21.91 20.21
C ASN A 530 32.79 21.79 18.81
N THR A 531 33.60 21.62 17.76
CA THR A 531 33.08 21.34 16.41
C THR A 531 32.22 20.07 16.38
N LEU A 532 32.67 19.00 17.06
CA LEU A 532 31.91 17.76 17.17
C LEU A 532 30.58 17.96 17.92
N LYS A 533 30.57 18.77 18.99
CA LYS A 533 29.35 19.15 19.71
C LYS A 533 28.37 19.92 18.82
N ASP A 534 28.86 20.85 18.01
CA ASP A 534 28.02 21.64 17.12
C ASP A 534 27.42 20.76 16.02
N GLY A 535 28.21 19.89 15.38
CA GLY A 535 27.73 18.91 14.40
C GLY A 535 26.75 17.90 15.00
N SER A 536 26.98 17.47 16.25
CA SER A 536 26.04 16.64 17.00
C SER A 536 24.71 17.39 17.26
N SER A 537 24.77 18.68 17.57
CA SER A 537 23.55 19.49 17.76
C SER A 537 22.76 19.61 16.44
N GLN A 538 23.43 19.82 15.31
CA GLN A 538 22.78 19.80 13.99
C GLN A 538 22.13 18.45 13.66
N MET A 539 22.79 17.33 14.00
CA MET A 539 22.21 16.00 13.84
C MET A 539 20.94 15.83 14.68
N LYS A 540 20.90 16.38 15.90
CA LYS A 540 19.70 16.37 16.74
C LYS A 540 18.55 17.15 16.13
N ASP A 541 18.84 18.34 15.61
CA ASP A 541 17.83 19.15 14.94
C ASP A 541 17.28 18.44 13.70
N GLY A 542 18.14 17.76 12.93
CA GLY A 542 17.74 16.91 11.82
C GLY A 542 16.85 15.74 12.25
N LEU A 543 17.21 15.05 13.34
CA LEU A 543 16.39 13.97 13.90
C LEU A 543 15.02 14.50 14.36
N ASN A 544 14.96 15.65 15.05
CA ASN A 544 13.69 16.26 15.47
C ASN A 544 12.83 16.66 14.26
N THR A 545 13.46 17.18 13.20
CA THR A 545 12.75 17.56 11.96
C THR A 545 12.14 16.33 11.29
N LEU A 546 12.91 15.26 11.18
CA LEU A 546 12.44 13.99 10.64
C LEU A 546 11.32 13.39 11.51
N ASP A 547 11.38 13.57 12.84
CA ASP A 547 10.41 13.02 13.80
C ASP A 547 9.05 13.68 13.58
N ASN A 548 9.05 15.02 13.59
CA ASN A 548 7.88 15.82 13.30
C ASN A 548 7.30 15.53 11.91
N SER A 549 8.15 15.46 10.88
CA SER A 549 7.70 15.20 9.51
C SER A 549 7.11 13.78 9.36
N SER A 550 7.70 12.78 10.03
CA SER A 550 7.19 11.41 10.02
C SER A 550 5.86 11.29 10.75
N ALA A 551 5.67 12.04 11.85
CA ALA A 551 4.40 12.10 12.57
C ALA A 551 3.31 12.78 11.74
N GLN A 552 3.63 13.87 11.03
CA GLN A 552 2.71 14.51 10.10
C GLN A 552 2.32 13.58 8.94
N LEU A 553 3.30 12.87 8.36
CA LEU A 553 3.05 11.92 7.28
C LEU A 553 2.20 10.74 7.75
N LEU A 554 2.44 10.22 8.96
CA LEU A 554 1.60 9.18 9.55
C LEU A 554 0.16 9.67 9.72
N GLN A 555 -0.04 10.87 10.27
CA GLN A 555 -1.37 11.45 10.44
C GLN A 555 -2.10 11.63 9.10
N ALA A 556 -1.42 12.17 8.08
CA ALA A 556 -1.97 12.32 6.75
C ALA A 556 -2.31 10.95 6.13
N ASN A 557 -1.48 9.93 6.38
CA ASN A 557 -1.76 8.58 5.92
C ASN A 557 -2.98 7.97 6.62
N THR A 558 -3.15 8.16 7.93
CA THR A 558 -4.36 7.70 8.63
C THR A 558 -5.62 8.30 8.00
N GLN A 559 -5.61 9.58 7.65
CA GLN A 559 -6.73 10.21 6.92
C GLN A 559 -6.94 9.62 5.52
N LEU A 560 -5.85 9.30 4.80
CA LEU A 560 -5.94 8.62 3.51
C LEU A 560 -6.48 7.20 3.64
N THR A 561 -6.09 6.45 4.66
CA THR A 561 -6.63 5.10 4.97
C THR A 561 -8.13 5.18 5.24
N GLU A 562 -8.57 6.11 6.09
CA GLU A 562 -9.99 6.34 6.38
C GLU A 562 -10.79 6.69 5.10
N GLY A 563 -10.23 7.56 4.26
CA GLY A 563 -10.83 7.92 2.97
C GLY A 563 -10.87 6.75 1.98
N ALA A 564 -9.81 5.96 1.90
CA ALA A 564 -9.72 4.76 1.07
C ALA A 564 -10.81 3.74 1.48
N GLN A 565 -10.99 3.55 2.78
CA GLN A 565 -11.98 2.64 3.32
C GLN A 565 -13.41 3.11 3.03
N THR A 566 -13.66 4.42 3.14
CA THR A 566 -14.95 5.02 2.74
C THR A 566 -15.26 4.79 1.26
N ILE A 567 -14.25 4.97 0.39
CA ILE A 567 -14.40 4.71 -1.06
C ILE A 567 -14.66 3.23 -1.30
N ASN A 568 -13.98 2.34 -0.58
CA ASN A 568 -14.15 0.90 -0.71
C ASN A 568 -15.56 0.43 -0.30
N ASP A 569 -16.07 0.94 0.82
CA ASP A 569 -17.44 0.67 1.28
C ASP A 569 -18.47 1.15 0.24
N GLY A 570 -18.23 2.32 -0.36
CA GLY A 570 -19.06 2.87 -1.43
C GLY A 570 -19.02 2.03 -2.71
N ALA A 571 -17.84 1.56 -3.12
CA ALA A 571 -17.66 0.69 -4.27
C ALA A 571 -18.34 -0.68 -4.05
N THR A 572 -18.25 -1.23 -2.84
CA THR A 572 -18.95 -2.45 -2.45
C THR A 572 -20.47 -2.26 -2.54
N THR A 573 -20.99 -1.18 -1.95
CA THR A 573 -22.43 -0.85 -2.01
C THR A 573 -22.92 -0.69 -3.45
N LEU A 574 -22.13 -0.04 -4.31
CA LEU A 574 -22.45 0.13 -5.73
C LEU A 574 -22.46 -1.21 -6.47
N ALA A 575 -21.46 -2.05 -6.26
CA ALA A 575 -21.37 -3.38 -6.88
C ALA A 575 -22.56 -4.26 -6.48
N ASP A 576 -22.87 -4.32 -5.18
CA ASP A 576 -24.02 -5.07 -4.66
C ASP A 576 -25.34 -4.54 -5.23
N GLY A 577 -25.53 -3.22 -5.24
CA GLY A 577 -26.73 -2.59 -5.77
C GLY A 577 -26.94 -2.83 -7.28
N ILE A 578 -25.86 -2.78 -8.07
CA ILE A 578 -25.91 -3.10 -9.50
C ILE A 578 -26.22 -4.57 -9.72
N ALA A 579 -25.64 -5.47 -8.93
CA ALA A 579 -25.94 -6.89 -9.00
C ALA A 579 -27.43 -7.15 -8.74
N THR A 580 -27.99 -6.58 -7.66
CA THR A 580 -29.43 -6.68 -7.37
C THR A 580 -30.28 -6.09 -8.48
N PHE A 581 -29.94 -4.92 -9.02
CA PHE A 581 -30.71 -4.30 -10.11
C PHE A 581 -30.69 -5.15 -11.39
N ASN A 582 -29.55 -5.75 -11.71
CA ASN A 582 -29.41 -6.63 -12.87
C ASN A 582 -30.25 -7.91 -12.70
N GLU A 583 -30.09 -8.61 -11.56
CA GLU A 583 -30.77 -9.89 -11.28
C GLU A 583 -32.27 -9.72 -11.08
N GLU A 584 -32.69 -8.75 -10.27
CA GLU A 584 -34.10 -8.62 -9.89
C GLU A 584 -34.93 -7.76 -10.83
N GLY A 585 -34.29 -6.88 -11.60
CA GLY A 585 -34.93 -5.94 -12.51
C GLY A 585 -34.74 -6.32 -13.98
N ILE A 586 -33.53 -6.14 -14.50
CA ILE A 586 -33.24 -6.27 -15.93
C ILE A 586 -33.47 -7.71 -16.42
N GLN A 587 -32.94 -8.71 -15.71
CA GLN A 587 -33.13 -10.11 -16.10
C GLN A 587 -34.60 -10.51 -16.16
N LYS A 588 -35.45 -10.01 -15.25
CA LYS A 588 -36.89 -10.31 -15.30
C LYS A 588 -37.56 -9.74 -16.54
N ILE A 589 -37.21 -8.51 -16.93
CA ILE A 589 -37.73 -7.87 -18.16
C ILE A 589 -37.27 -8.65 -19.38
N CYS A 590 -35.97 -8.96 -19.47
CA CYS A 590 -35.41 -9.71 -20.59
C CYS A 590 -36.03 -11.10 -20.71
N ASN A 591 -36.23 -11.81 -19.60
CA ASN A 591 -36.89 -13.13 -19.59
C ASN A 591 -38.35 -13.05 -20.05
N PHE A 592 -39.10 -12.04 -19.63
CA PHE A 592 -40.48 -11.86 -20.09
C PHE A 592 -40.55 -11.54 -21.58
N VAL A 593 -39.74 -10.61 -22.06
CA VAL A 593 -39.77 -10.13 -23.45
C VAL A 593 -39.24 -11.21 -24.42
N ASN A 594 -38.06 -11.77 -24.16
CA ASN A 594 -37.47 -12.78 -25.04
C ASN A 594 -38.00 -14.21 -24.82
N GLY A 595 -38.73 -14.44 -23.73
CA GLY A 595 -39.36 -15.71 -23.41
C GLY A 595 -40.86 -15.67 -23.69
N ASP A 596 -41.63 -15.21 -22.71
CA ASP A 596 -43.11 -15.29 -22.72
C ASP A 596 -43.74 -14.55 -23.91
N LEU A 597 -43.32 -13.29 -24.15
CA LEU A 597 -43.89 -12.47 -25.23
C LEU A 597 -43.52 -12.99 -26.61
N LYS A 598 -42.26 -13.40 -26.79
CA LYS A 598 -41.78 -14.02 -28.04
C LYS A 598 -42.48 -15.35 -28.33
N ASP A 599 -42.68 -16.20 -27.32
CA ASP A 599 -43.44 -17.45 -27.46
C ASP A 599 -44.89 -17.18 -27.88
N LEU A 600 -45.55 -16.21 -27.23
CA LEU A 600 -46.92 -15.83 -27.56
C LEU A 600 -47.05 -15.28 -28.98
N THR A 601 -46.13 -14.41 -29.41
CA THR A 601 -46.12 -13.83 -30.76
C THR A 601 -46.01 -14.91 -31.83
N THR A 602 -45.03 -15.82 -31.69
CA THR A 602 -44.87 -16.95 -32.63
C THR A 602 -46.08 -17.87 -32.65
N ARG A 603 -46.76 -18.08 -31.51
CA ARG A 603 -48.00 -18.87 -31.48
C ARG A 603 -49.14 -18.19 -32.22
N ALA A 604 -49.30 -16.88 -32.03
CA ALA A 604 -50.33 -16.11 -32.73
C ALA A 604 -50.13 -16.18 -34.25
N GLU A 605 -48.90 -15.96 -34.73
CA GLU A 605 -48.53 -16.13 -36.15
C GLU A 605 -48.87 -17.54 -36.66
N LYS A 606 -48.49 -18.59 -35.91
CA LYS A 606 -48.74 -19.98 -36.31
C LYS A 606 -50.23 -20.34 -36.28
N LEU A 607 -51.02 -19.77 -35.38
CA LEU A 607 -52.47 -19.97 -35.36
C LEU A 607 -53.13 -19.34 -36.59
N THR A 608 -52.67 -18.18 -37.03
CA THR A 608 -53.13 -17.56 -38.28
C THR A 608 -52.70 -18.35 -39.51
N ASP A 609 -51.47 -18.86 -39.55
CA ASP A 609 -51.03 -19.78 -40.60
C ASP A 609 -51.94 -21.02 -40.67
N LEU A 610 -52.26 -21.62 -39.52
CA LEU A 610 -53.15 -22.79 -39.44
C LEU A 610 -54.58 -22.45 -39.91
N ALA A 611 -55.12 -21.32 -39.48
CA ALA A 611 -56.44 -20.82 -39.91
C ALA A 611 -56.53 -20.70 -41.43
N LYS A 612 -55.50 -20.11 -42.06
CA LYS A 612 -55.41 -19.95 -43.51
C LYS A 612 -55.20 -21.25 -44.25
N SER A 613 -54.44 -22.19 -43.67
CA SER A 613 -54.15 -23.49 -44.29
C SER A 613 -55.34 -24.45 -44.29
N TYR A 614 -56.37 -24.18 -43.49
CA TYR A 614 -57.59 -24.99 -43.48
C TYR A 614 -58.43 -24.70 -44.73
N ASN A 615 -58.11 -25.40 -45.81
CA ASN A 615 -58.62 -25.07 -47.16
C ASN A 615 -59.94 -25.77 -47.51
N SER A 616 -60.12 -27.06 -47.17
CA SER A 616 -61.32 -27.82 -47.55
C SER A 616 -61.66 -28.92 -46.53
N PHE A 617 -62.95 -29.18 -46.34
CA PHE A 617 -63.46 -30.31 -45.57
C PHE A 617 -63.55 -31.60 -46.39
N THR A 618 -63.72 -31.48 -47.72
CA THR A 618 -63.74 -32.65 -48.61
C THR A 618 -62.35 -32.91 -49.17
N MET A 619 -62.06 -32.37 -50.35
CA MET A 619 -60.75 -32.32 -51.01
C MET A 619 -60.70 -31.05 -51.86
N VAL A 620 -59.50 -30.57 -52.14
CA VAL A 620 -59.27 -29.45 -53.06
C VAL A 620 -57.97 -29.70 -53.82
N GLU A 621 -57.89 -29.26 -55.07
CA GLU A 621 -56.66 -29.34 -55.86
C GLU A 621 -55.65 -28.29 -55.36
N ASP A 622 -54.37 -28.64 -55.36
CA ASP A 622 -53.30 -27.75 -54.90
C ASP A 622 -53.30 -26.42 -55.67
N GLY A 623 -53.51 -25.32 -54.96
CA GLY A 623 -53.52 -23.95 -55.52
C GLY A 623 -54.91 -23.39 -55.84
N VAL A 624 -55.99 -24.17 -55.70
CA VAL A 624 -57.37 -23.65 -55.77
C VAL A 624 -57.73 -22.97 -54.45
N GLU A 625 -58.22 -21.74 -54.52
CA GLU A 625 -58.74 -21.03 -53.34
C GLU A 625 -60.01 -21.73 -52.84
N SER A 626 -60.01 -22.16 -51.58
CA SER A 626 -61.12 -22.88 -50.98
C SER A 626 -61.42 -22.42 -49.57
N ASN A 627 -62.71 -22.35 -49.24
CA ASN A 627 -63.19 -21.99 -47.91
C ASN A 627 -64.19 -23.01 -47.41
N SER A 628 -64.07 -23.42 -46.15
CA SER A 628 -65.07 -24.26 -45.49
C SER A 628 -65.70 -23.55 -44.30
N LYS A 629 -67.03 -23.64 -44.22
CA LYS A 629 -67.81 -23.25 -43.04
C LYS A 629 -68.74 -24.38 -42.66
N PHE A 630 -69.02 -24.51 -41.36
CA PHE A 630 -69.82 -25.60 -40.84
C PHE A 630 -71.08 -25.04 -40.20
N VAL A 631 -72.20 -25.69 -40.48
CA VAL A 631 -73.50 -25.43 -39.84
C VAL A 631 -73.91 -26.72 -39.16
N MET A 632 -73.70 -26.81 -37.86
CA MET A 632 -74.13 -27.96 -37.06
C MET A 632 -75.49 -27.64 -36.43
N ILE A 633 -76.51 -28.43 -36.77
CA ILE A 633 -77.88 -28.27 -36.27
C ILE A 633 -78.14 -29.37 -35.26
N ILE A 634 -78.25 -28.99 -33.99
CA ILE A 634 -78.61 -29.89 -32.89
C ILE A 634 -80.14 -29.96 -32.84
N ASP A 635 -80.68 -31.18 -32.80
CA ASP A 635 -82.12 -31.42 -32.78
C ASP A 635 -82.80 -30.78 -31.56
N ALA A 636 -84.02 -30.30 -31.78
CA ALA A 636 -84.84 -29.69 -30.73
C ALA A 636 -85.21 -30.71 -29.64
N VAL A 637 -85.28 -30.24 -28.39
CA VAL A 637 -85.78 -31.05 -27.28
C VAL A 637 -87.27 -30.80 -27.12
N LYS A 638 -88.09 -31.81 -27.43
CA LYS A 638 -89.56 -31.77 -27.33
C LYS A 638 -90.11 -33.11 -26.85
N LYS A 639 -91.28 -33.08 -26.21
CA LYS A 639 -92.00 -34.28 -25.79
C LYS A 639 -92.55 -35.02 -27.03
N GLN A 640 -92.16 -36.28 -27.25
CA GLN A 640 -92.72 -37.10 -28.32
C GLN A 640 -94.20 -37.43 -28.03
N GLU A 641 -95.12 -36.96 -28.88
CA GLU A 641 -96.48 -37.52 -28.98
C GLU A 641 -96.45 -38.80 -29.84
N ALA A 642 -97.22 -39.82 -29.47
CA ALA A 642 -97.25 -41.11 -30.16
C ALA A 642 -97.76 -40.98 -31.60
N THR A 643 -96.86 -41.24 -32.56
CA THR A 643 -97.01 -41.54 -34.00
C THR A 643 -98.35 -41.24 -34.71
N SER A 644 -98.25 -40.44 -35.77
CA SER A 644 -98.74 -40.83 -37.11
C SER A 644 -97.75 -40.36 -38.18
N LYS A 645 -97.31 -41.28 -39.04
CA LYS A 645 -96.49 -41.01 -40.23
C LYS A 645 -97.15 -39.91 -41.08
N GLN A 646 -96.42 -38.83 -41.34
CA GLN A 646 -96.58 -38.07 -42.57
C GLN A 646 -95.21 -38.00 -43.25
N GLU A 647 -95.12 -38.68 -44.39
CA GLU A 647 -94.11 -38.41 -45.39
C GLU A 647 -94.18 -36.92 -45.72
N TYR A 648 -93.09 -36.19 -45.47
CA TYR A 648 -92.88 -34.91 -46.12
C TYR A 648 -92.61 -35.20 -47.60
N ILE A 649 -93.66 -35.14 -48.41
CA ILE A 649 -93.54 -34.96 -49.85
C ILE A 649 -92.98 -33.55 -50.03
N VAL A 650 -91.78 -33.47 -50.60
CA VAL A 650 -91.23 -32.24 -51.16
C VAL A 650 -92.06 -31.95 -52.41
N GLU A 651 -92.96 -30.97 -52.33
CA GLU A 651 -93.59 -30.42 -53.53
C GLU A 651 -92.56 -29.60 -54.30
N ASP A 652 -92.24 -30.13 -55.48
CA ASP A 652 -91.57 -29.48 -56.59
C ASP A 652 -92.50 -28.42 -57.18
N ASN A 653 -92.17 -27.13 -56.96
CA ASN A 653 -92.85 -26.01 -57.60
C ASN A 653 -91.83 -25.19 -58.38
N ASN A 654 -91.54 -25.62 -59.61
CA ASN A 654 -91.23 -24.68 -60.69
C ASN A 654 -91.45 -25.28 -62.09
N LYS A 655 -92.69 -25.15 -62.60
CA LYS A 655 -92.98 -24.94 -64.04
C LYS A 655 -94.17 -23.98 -64.22
N GLN A 656 -93.91 -22.93 -65.01
CA GLN A 656 -94.82 -21.98 -65.69
C GLN A 656 -95.47 -20.86 -64.87
N ASN A 657 -94.86 -19.67 -64.88
CA ASN A 657 -95.06 -18.67 -65.96
C ASN A 657 -93.86 -17.76 -66.11
#